data_AF-A0A1Q7P956-F1
#
_entry.id   AF-A0A1Q7P956-F1
#
_cell.length_a   1.000
_cell.length_b   1.000
_cell.length_c   1.000
_cell.angle_alpha   90.00
_cell.angle_beta   90.00
_cell.angle_gamma   90.00
#
_symmetry.space_group_name_H-M   'P 1'
#
loop_
_entity.id
_entity.type
_entity.pdbx_description
1 polymer ?
#
loop_
_entity_poly.entity_id
_entity_poly.type
_entity_poly.pdbx_seq_one_letter_code
_entity_poly.pdbx_strand_id
1 'polypeptide(L)'
;MSIPSTSIERVPPQNLDAEQSVLGSMLLDRDAIARVVELVRPEDFYRDAHRRIYETMVELFERGEPVDLITVTDRLRDKGQLDDVGGAAYVTGLLNTVPTAANVEYYARIVLQKSMLRQLIVAGTQIAHLGFEGENDVEILVDRAEKLVFSIANRRLIQEFLPIREILKESFERIDRRYQEKGTVTGVPTGFTDLDQLTSGLQPADLAIVAARPAMGKCLKFDAEIVDARTGEVSTIQEIVAREAAAVWTLDAAGRLQVTAPSQFVDDGIKPVYRVRTLSGREVETTLTHPFLTPAGWRPLAGLSVGEPIAVPSSLPVFGTTDLPAYEVKLLAYLCAGTMPTSPALATDYADAVAVGEAIRAATRPATAPERAEPAGDAAPYPVRGAAVPEAVGALLTRYRTLAGPAEARAIPALMFTLTRDKLALFLSRLLACTGLVEVVQHDEDGGAVDIAVRAASPSPRMARQVQHLLLRFGVSSAVAGTVLTVKGEQARRLFREIGLPGWERLRSWARFDQGQLLTQPDIVWDPVAAIDYSGDVQVYDLTILETHNFIANDVCVHNTTLSLNIAQHAAVAHQVPVAIFSLETSKEQLVQRFLCAEAEVDGSKLRTGFLSDSDWPKLARAMGRLSEAPVYIDDSANISVIEMRAKARKLKAEHGLGLIVVDYLQMIQSYKRTENRTQEISEIARSLKSLAKELEIPLIAVSQLSRAVEMTGTRRPMLSHLRECVAADTVVWDADTGRRWTVGQLAKRNAWPRLLSLNTHGRLVPVRPANVFEKGENVVFEVRTCTGRRLRATANHPVLTAQGWKKLADLTPGAQVAAARLQDPASVGLARAWPRSADSAGRHNQRLAFGGPPRTRPEVALGLVWRGAEADWRASSGLRHRGGPLPLRSPGGYPARPSTLRSAQALRQPPHDLDTSALEQATGDILWDLVVEIVPCGRDTVYDLVMPGTHNFVANGLVVHNSGELEQVADLVLFIYREDYYNPETEKKNIAEIMIAKHRNGPIGTVELFFHREHSRFANLERRRA
;
A
#
# COMPACT_ATOMS: atom_id res chain seq x y z
N MET A 1 -52.61 -15.97 7.72
CA MET A 1 -53.66 -16.16 6.69
C MET A 1 -53.43 -17.50 6.01
N SER A 2 -54.38 -18.41 6.08
CA SER A 2 -54.36 -19.69 5.38
C SER A 2 -54.80 -19.49 3.92
N ILE A 3 -53.91 -19.75 2.97
CA ILE A 3 -54.22 -19.71 1.54
C ILE A 3 -54.92 -21.04 1.19
N PRO A 4 -56.04 -21.04 0.43
CA PRO A 4 -56.75 -22.27 0.08
C PRO A 4 -55.89 -23.21 -0.76
N SER A 5 -55.77 -24.47 -0.32
CA SER A 5 -55.05 -25.53 -1.04
C SER A 5 -55.90 -26.12 -2.17
N THR A 6 -56.09 -25.38 -3.25
CA THR A 6 -56.48 -25.99 -4.54
C THR A 6 -55.23 -26.62 -5.16
N SER A 7 -55.01 -27.90 -4.85
CA SER A 7 -53.96 -28.73 -5.44
C SER A 7 -54.27 -29.08 -6.89
N ILE A 8 -54.15 -28.09 -7.77
CA ILE A 8 -53.98 -28.33 -9.20
C ILE A 8 -52.61 -29.00 -9.35
N GLU A 9 -52.56 -30.22 -9.89
CA GLU A 9 -51.30 -30.87 -10.25
C GLU A 9 -50.54 -29.98 -11.24
N ARG A 10 -49.46 -29.35 -10.76
CA ARG A 10 -48.65 -28.45 -11.58
C ARG A 10 -47.71 -29.26 -12.45
N VAL A 11 -48.21 -29.69 -13.61
CA VAL A 11 -47.39 -30.25 -14.69
C VAL A 11 -46.28 -29.24 -15.05
N PRO A 12 -45.02 -29.66 -15.21
CA PRO A 12 -43.93 -28.76 -15.62
C PRO A 12 -44.24 -28.05 -16.94
N PRO A 13 -43.79 -26.79 -17.14
CA PRO A 13 -44.03 -26.04 -18.36
C PRO A 13 -43.61 -26.81 -19.63
N GLN A 14 -44.59 -27.09 -20.49
CA GLN A 14 -44.45 -27.86 -21.72
C GLN A 14 -45.35 -27.28 -22.82
N ASN A 15 -45.10 -27.65 -24.08
CA ASN A 15 -46.03 -27.49 -25.20
C ASN A 15 -45.76 -28.61 -26.20
N LEU A 16 -46.53 -29.69 -26.10
CA LEU A 16 -46.31 -30.89 -26.92
C LEU A 16 -46.62 -30.65 -28.40
N ASP A 17 -47.62 -29.82 -28.71
CA ASP A 17 -47.99 -29.48 -30.09
C ASP A 17 -46.86 -28.70 -30.79
N ALA A 18 -46.17 -27.81 -30.07
CA ALA A 18 -44.99 -27.12 -30.56
C ALA A 18 -43.79 -28.08 -30.74
N GLU A 19 -43.54 -29.01 -29.80
CA GLU A 19 -42.50 -30.02 -29.96
C GLU A 19 -42.75 -30.92 -31.19
N GLN A 20 -44.00 -31.37 -31.39
CA GLN A 20 -44.38 -32.14 -32.57
C GLN A 20 -44.26 -31.31 -33.86
N SER A 21 -44.65 -30.03 -33.84
CA SER A 21 -44.53 -29.12 -34.98
C SER A 21 -43.06 -28.87 -35.37
N VAL A 22 -42.13 -28.82 -34.41
CA VAL A 22 -40.69 -28.72 -34.67
C VAL A 22 -40.20 -30.00 -35.38
N LEU A 23 -40.42 -31.18 -34.79
CA LEU A 23 -39.94 -32.44 -35.34
C LEU A 23 -40.55 -32.77 -36.71
N GLY A 24 -41.86 -32.50 -36.89
CA GLY A 24 -42.50 -32.67 -38.19
C GLY A 24 -41.95 -31.68 -39.23
N SER A 25 -41.65 -30.44 -38.86
CA SER A 25 -41.05 -29.47 -39.80
C SER A 25 -39.66 -29.91 -40.25
N MET A 26 -38.86 -30.49 -39.33
CA MET A 26 -37.55 -31.07 -39.63
C MET A 26 -37.62 -32.30 -40.56
N LEU A 27 -38.71 -33.08 -40.52
CA LEU A 27 -38.95 -34.19 -41.46
C LEU A 27 -39.44 -33.73 -42.84
N LEU A 28 -40.07 -32.56 -42.92
CA LEU A 28 -40.64 -32.01 -44.16
C LEU A 28 -39.65 -31.13 -44.94
N ASP A 29 -38.77 -30.43 -44.23
CA ASP A 29 -37.86 -29.44 -44.80
C ASP A 29 -36.44 -29.58 -44.20
N ARG A 30 -35.45 -29.81 -45.06
CA ARG A 30 -34.04 -29.89 -44.65
C ARG A 30 -33.52 -28.56 -44.09
N ASP A 31 -34.00 -27.42 -44.62
CA ASP A 31 -33.57 -26.09 -44.17
C ASP A 31 -34.21 -25.73 -42.82
N ALA A 32 -35.27 -26.43 -42.40
CA ALA A 32 -35.80 -26.33 -41.04
C ALA A 32 -34.85 -26.95 -40.00
N ILE A 33 -34.10 -28.00 -40.35
CA ILE A 33 -33.16 -28.67 -39.43
C ILE A 33 -32.07 -27.71 -38.97
N ALA A 34 -31.40 -27.01 -39.90
CA ALA A 34 -30.35 -26.06 -39.58
C ALA A 34 -30.83 -24.98 -38.59
N ARG A 35 -31.97 -24.35 -38.89
CA ARG A 35 -32.59 -23.30 -38.06
C ARG A 35 -33.05 -23.78 -36.68
N VAL A 36 -33.37 -25.07 -36.51
CA VAL A 36 -33.75 -25.63 -35.20
C VAL A 36 -32.50 -25.95 -34.37
N VAL A 37 -31.45 -26.47 -34.99
CA VAL A 37 -30.19 -26.82 -34.31
C VAL A 37 -29.50 -25.61 -33.67
N GLU A 38 -29.62 -24.43 -34.29
CA GLU A 38 -29.17 -23.15 -33.72
C GLU A 38 -29.96 -22.73 -32.46
N LEU A 39 -31.22 -23.17 -32.31
CA LEU A 39 -32.15 -22.66 -31.29
C LEU A 39 -32.48 -23.63 -30.15
N VAL A 40 -32.41 -24.96 -30.39
CA VAL A 40 -32.97 -25.98 -29.49
C VAL A 40 -32.01 -27.15 -29.31
N ARG A 41 -31.85 -27.62 -28.07
CA ARG A 41 -31.05 -28.80 -27.72
C ARG A 41 -31.91 -30.02 -27.38
N PRO A 42 -31.36 -31.25 -27.39
CA PRO A 42 -32.11 -32.46 -26.98
C PRO A 42 -32.76 -32.35 -25.60
N GLU A 43 -32.11 -31.67 -24.64
CA GLU A 43 -32.65 -31.48 -23.28
C GLU A 43 -33.87 -30.54 -23.23
N ASP A 44 -34.10 -29.73 -24.27
CA ASP A 44 -35.18 -28.74 -24.30
C ASP A 44 -36.55 -29.32 -24.66
N PHE A 45 -36.58 -30.54 -25.20
CA PHE A 45 -37.80 -31.33 -25.34
C PHE A 45 -38.24 -31.91 -24.00
N TYR A 46 -39.52 -31.77 -23.67
CA TYR A 46 -40.10 -32.34 -22.44
C TYR A 46 -40.27 -33.86 -22.55
N ARG A 47 -40.76 -34.35 -23.71
CA ARG A 47 -41.03 -35.78 -23.91
C ARG A 47 -39.76 -36.50 -24.36
N ASP A 48 -39.36 -37.55 -23.66
CA ASP A 48 -38.14 -38.32 -24.01
C ASP A 48 -38.21 -38.93 -25.42
N ALA A 49 -39.39 -39.34 -25.88
CA ALA A 49 -39.61 -39.76 -27.26
C ALA A 49 -39.24 -38.66 -28.27
N HIS A 50 -39.59 -37.39 -28.01
CA HIS A 50 -39.24 -36.27 -28.89
C HIS A 50 -37.74 -35.99 -28.89
N ARG A 51 -37.09 -36.09 -27.71
CA ARG A 51 -35.63 -35.97 -27.57
C ARG A 51 -34.90 -36.99 -28.45
N ARG A 52 -35.26 -38.27 -28.38
CA ARG A 52 -34.59 -39.34 -29.14
C ARG A 52 -34.81 -39.22 -30.65
N ILE A 53 -35.99 -38.78 -31.06
CA ILE A 53 -36.30 -38.45 -32.46
C ILE A 53 -35.39 -37.28 -32.91
N TYR A 54 -35.30 -36.20 -32.13
CA TYR A 54 -34.44 -35.05 -32.41
C TYR A 54 -32.96 -35.43 -32.52
N GLU A 55 -32.41 -36.15 -31.53
CA GLU A 55 -31.02 -36.63 -31.52
C GLU A 55 -30.71 -37.46 -32.76
N THR A 56 -31.66 -38.27 -33.22
CA THR A 56 -31.49 -39.10 -34.42
C THR A 56 -31.55 -38.28 -35.70
N MET A 57 -32.38 -37.24 -35.77
CA MET A 57 -32.39 -36.28 -36.89
C MET A 57 -31.07 -35.50 -36.98
N VAL A 58 -30.55 -35.03 -35.85
CA VAL A 58 -29.28 -34.30 -35.79
C VAL A 58 -28.10 -35.22 -36.15
N GLU A 59 -28.06 -36.46 -35.65
CA GLU A 59 -27.02 -37.45 -36.02
C GLU A 59 -26.98 -37.72 -37.53
N LEU A 60 -28.14 -37.88 -38.17
CA LEU A 60 -28.23 -38.09 -39.63
C LEU A 60 -27.80 -36.83 -40.39
N PHE A 61 -28.23 -35.65 -39.94
CA PHE A 61 -27.86 -34.36 -40.54
C PHE A 61 -26.35 -34.07 -40.45
N GLU A 62 -25.72 -34.32 -39.30
CA GLU A 62 -24.28 -34.18 -39.08
C GLU A 62 -23.45 -35.13 -39.96
N ARG A 63 -24.00 -36.30 -40.30
CA ARG A 63 -23.38 -37.25 -41.26
C ARG A 63 -23.61 -36.90 -42.72
N GLY A 64 -24.43 -35.89 -43.00
CA GLY A 64 -24.83 -35.53 -44.36
C GLY A 64 -25.81 -36.54 -45.00
N GLU A 65 -26.39 -37.44 -44.19
CA GLU A 65 -27.44 -38.36 -44.64
C GLU A 65 -28.77 -37.59 -44.78
N PRO A 66 -29.67 -37.99 -45.71
CA PRO A 66 -31.00 -37.38 -45.79
C PRO A 66 -31.78 -37.67 -44.50
N VAL A 67 -32.53 -36.67 -44.03
CA VAL A 67 -33.37 -36.75 -42.84
C VAL A 67 -34.81 -36.76 -43.29
N ASP A 68 -35.39 -37.94 -43.39
CA ASP A 68 -36.77 -38.19 -43.82
C ASP A 68 -37.42 -39.28 -42.95
N LEU A 69 -38.69 -39.59 -43.21
CA LEU A 69 -39.44 -40.57 -42.44
C LEU A 69 -38.80 -41.98 -42.47
N ILE A 70 -38.20 -42.39 -43.60
CA ILE A 70 -37.66 -43.73 -43.78
C ILE A 70 -36.33 -43.84 -43.02
N THR A 71 -35.40 -42.93 -43.34
CA THR A 71 -34.08 -42.86 -42.69
C THR A 71 -34.16 -42.69 -41.19
N VAL A 72 -35.03 -41.82 -40.66
CA VAL A 72 -35.21 -41.64 -39.22
C VAL A 72 -35.82 -42.89 -38.58
N THR A 73 -36.82 -43.54 -39.19
CA THR A 73 -37.43 -44.75 -38.59
C THR A 73 -36.54 -45.98 -38.67
N ASP A 74 -35.74 -46.14 -39.73
CA ASP A 74 -34.74 -47.21 -39.85
C ASP A 74 -33.59 -46.97 -38.86
N ARG A 75 -33.07 -45.73 -38.75
CA ARG A 75 -32.02 -45.38 -37.78
C ARG A 75 -32.48 -45.59 -36.32
N LEU A 76 -33.74 -45.29 -36.01
CA LEU A 76 -34.34 -45.60 -34.70
C LEU A 76 -34.52 -47.12 -34.50
N ARG A 77 -34.79 -47.90 -35.56
CA ARG A 77 -34.90 -49.36 -35.49
C ARG A 77 -33.54 -50.01 -35.22
N ASP A 78 -32.49 -49.56 -35.91
CA ASP A 78 -31.11 -50.04 -35.72
C ASP A 78 -30.60 -49.77 -34.29
N LYS A 79 -31.01 -48.66 -33.68
CA LYS A 79 -30.73 -48.33 -32.28
C LYS A 79 -31.58 -49.12 -31.27
N GLY A 80 -32.59 -49.87 -31.72
CA GLY A 80 -33.58 -50.52 -30.84
C GLY A 80 -34.51 -49.54 -30.11
N GLN A 81 -34.63 -48.29 -30.60
CA GLN A 81 -35.37 -47.20 -29.95
C GLN A 81 -36.71 -46.88 -30.63
N LEU A 82 -37.05 -47.56 -31.74
CA LEU A 82 -38.26 -47.28 -32.51
C LEU A 82 -39.55 -47.47 -31.69
N ASP A 83 -39.61 -48.49 -30.84
CA ASP A 83 -40.80 -48.75 -30.00
C ASP A 83 -40.90 -47.74 -28.84
N ASP A 84 -39.77 -47.35 -28.23
CA ASP A 84 -39.68 -46.34 -27.16
C ASP A 84 -40.25 -44.97 -27.60
N VAL A 85 -40.15 -44.63 -28.89
CA VAL A 85 -40.69 -43.38 -29.43
C VAL A 85 -42.15 -43.45 -29.88
N GLY A 86 -42.80 -44.62 -29.76
CA GLY A 86 -44.18 -44.85 -30.20
C GLY A 86 -44.33 -45.53 -31.57
N GLY A 87 -43.26 -46.11 -32.11
CA GLY A 87 -43.25 -46.83 -33.38
C GLY A 87 -43.27 -45.92 -34.62
N ALA A 88 -43.12 -46.53 -35.79
CA ALA A 88 -43.13 -45.81 -37.07
C ALA A 88 -44.43 -45.02 -37.30
N ALA A 89 -45.58 -45.50 -36.79
CA ALA A 89 -46.85 -44.80 -36.87
C ALA A 89 -46.83 -43.43 -36.16
N TYR A 90 -46.10 -43.30 -35.04
CA TYR A 90 -45.98 -42.02 -34.33
C TYR A 90 -45.13 -41.02 -35.12
N VAL A 91 -43.99 -41.46 -35.66
CA VAL A 91 -43.10 -40.60 -36.48
C VAL A 91 -43.82 -40.14 -37.75
N THR A 92 -44.60 -41.00 -38.41
CA THR A 92 -45.49 -40.62 -39.52
C THR A 92 -46.54 -39.61 -39.08
N GLY A 93 -47.07 -39.74 -37.86
CA GLY A 93 -48.04 -38.82 -37.28
C GLY A 93 -47.53 -37.37 -37.16
N LEU A 94 -46.24 -37.18 -36.86
CA LEU A 94 -45.63 -35.85 -36.71
C LEU A 94 -45.74 -34.98 -37.98
N LEU A 95 -45.73 -35.60 -39.16
CA LEU A 95 -45.89 -34.90 -40.44
C LEU A 95 -47.26 -34.22 -40.55
N ASN A 96 -48.31 -34.79 -39.94
CA ASN A 96 -49.68 -34.29 -40.00
C ASN A 96 -49.97 -33.18 -38.97
N THR A 97 -49.08 -32.96 -38.00
CA THR A 97 -49.25 -31.93 -36.96
C THR A 97 -48.77 -30.54 -37.43
N VAL A 98 -47.90 -30.48 -38.46
CA VAL A 98 -47.23 -29.24 -38.88
C VAL A 98 -48.17 -28.35 -39.70
N PRO A 99 -48.47 -27.11 -39.26
CA PRO A 99 -49.29 -26.20 -40.06
C PRO A 99 -48.51 -25.60 -41.24
N THR A 100 -47.23 -25.26 -41.05
CA THR A 100 -46.31 -24.81 -42.11
C THR A 100 -44.87 -24.91 -41.62
N ALA A 101 -43.99 -25.60 -42.36
CA ALA A 101 -42.56 -25.75 -41.99
C ALA A 101 -41.80 -24.40 -41.96
N ALA A 102 -42.25 -23.39 -42.70
CA ALA A 102 -41.69 -22.04 -42.67
C ALA A 102 -41.71 -21.38 -41.27
N ASN A 103 -42.65 -21.78 -40.40
CA ASN A 103 -42.80 -21.23 -39.04
C ASN A 103 -41.99 -22.02 -37.98
N VAL A 104 -41.09 -22.92 -38.38
CA VAL A 104 -40.36 -23.80 -37.45
C VAL A 104 -39.64 -23.04 -36.33
N GLU A 105 -39.03 -21.89 -36.61
CA GLU A 105 -38.37 -21.05 -35.60
C GLU A 105 -39.33 -20.57 -34.50
N TYR A 106 -40.59 -20.30 -34.84
CA TYR A 106 -41.59 -19.85 -33.87
C TYR A 106 -41.94 -20.99 -32.89
N TYR A 107 -42.14 -22.21 -33.42
CA TYR A 107 -42.36 -23.39 -32.59
C TYR A 107 -41.11 -23.75 -31.76
N ALA A 108 -39.92 -23.65 -32.34
CA ALA A 108 -38.64 -23.85 -31.66
C ALA A 108 -38.45 -22.88 -30.48
N ARG A 109 -38.76 -21.58 -30.69
CA ARG A 109 -38.74 -20.57 -29.61
C ARG A 109 -39.74 -20.89 -28.50
N ILE A 110 -40.92 -21.46 -28.80
CA ILE A 110 -41.87 -21.91 -27.78
C ILE A 110 -41.28 -23.08 -26.97
N VAL A 111 -40.69 -24.09 -27.61
CA VAL A 111 -40.04 -25.22 -26.93
C VAL A 111 -38.91 -24.72 -26.01
N LEU A 112 -38.04 -23.84 -26.52
CA LEU A 112 -36.97 -23.21 -25.75
C LEU A 112 -37.52 -22.43 -24.54
N GLN A 113 -38.54 -21.59 -24.72
CA GLN A 113 -39.19 -20.86 -23.62
C GLN A 113 -39.73 -21.80 -22.54
N LYS A 114 -40.37 -22.91 -22.92
CA LYS A 114 -40.85 -23.91 -21.96
C LYS A 114 -39.69 -24.61 -21.25
N SER A 115 -38.60 -24.92 -21.95
CA SER A 115 -37.37 -25.45 -21.33
C SER A 115 -36.78 -24.49 -20.30
N MET A 116 -36.61 -23.21 -20.65
CA MET A 116 -36.11 -22.18 -19.72
C MET A 116 -36.98 -22.08 -18.44
N LEU A 117 -38.30 -22.17 -18.57
CA LEU A 117 -39.21 -22.17 -17.42
C LEU A 117 -39.06 -23.44 -16.56
N ARG A 118 -38.80 -24.62 -17.16
CA ARG A 118 -38.49 -25.85 -16.39
C ARG A 118 -37.14 -25.74 -15.68
N GLN A 119 -36.11 -25.20 -16.36
CA GLN A 119 -34.79 -24.97 -15.76
C GLN A 119 -34.86 -23.96 -14.61
N LEU A 120 -35.70 -22.93 -14.71
CA LEU A 120 -35.96 -21.98 -13.62
C LEU A 120 -36.63 -22.64 -12.40
N ILE A 121 -37.55 -23.58 -12.62
CA ILE A 121 -38.15 -24.38 -11.53
C ILE A 121 -37.08 -25.24 -10.86
N VAL A 122 -36.22 -25.92 -11.64
CA VAL A 122 -35.12 -26.74 -11.10
C VAL A 122 -34.13 -25.88 -10.29
N ALA A 123 -33.70 -24.74 -10.82
CA ALA A 123 -32.82 -23.81 -10.11
C ALA A 123 -33.49 -23.27 -8.84
N GLY A 124 -34.77 -22.89 -8.89
CA GLY A 124 -35.53 -22.46 -7.71
C GLY A 124 -35.61 -23.54 -6.63
N THR A 125 -35.83 -24.80 -7.01
CA THR A 125 -35.80 -25.94 -6.07
C THR A 125 -34.40 -26.15 -5.48
N GLN A 126 -33.34 -26.07 -6.28
CA GLN A 126 -31.96 -26.17 -5.80
C GLN A 126 -31.59 -25.04 -4.85
N ILE A 127 -31.99 -23.80 -5.14
CA ILE A 127 -31.78 -22.62 -4.27
C ILE A 127 -32.55 -22.79 -2.95
N ALA A 128 -33.77 -23.32 -2.99
CA ALA A 128 -34.50 -23.67 -1.77
C ALA A 128 -33.76 -24.71 -0.93
N HIS A 129 -33.18 -25.76 -1.55
CA HIS A 129 -32.35 -26.75 -0.85
C HIS A 129 -31.08 -26.13 -0.24
N LEU A 130 -30.38 -25.25 -0.95
CA LEU A 130 -29.20 -24.53 -0.42
C LEU A 130 -29.53 -23.75 0.87
N GLY A 131 -30.75 -23.21 0.99
CA GLY A 131 -31.22 -22.53 2.20
C GLY A 131 -31.47 -23.44 3.41
N PHE A 132 -31.54 -24.76 3.24
CA PHE A 132 -31.64 -25.75 4.32
C PHE A 132 -30.30 -26.42 4.67
N GLU A 133 -29.28 -26.32 3.81
CA GLU A 133 -27.93 -26.86 4.02
C GLU A 133 -27.06 -25.89 4.85
N GLY A 134 -27.42 -25.70 6.13
CA GLY A 134 -26.88 -24.69 7.04
C GLY A 134 -25.42 -24.85 7.53
N GLU A 135 -24.53 -25.44 6.73
CA GLU A 135 -23.10 -25.63 7.07
C GLU A 135 -22.12 -24.76 6.25
N ASN A 136 -22.61 -24.02 5.24
CA ASN A 136 -21.78 -23.16 4.39
C ASN A 136 -21.98 -21.67 4.71
N ASP A 137 -20.97 -20.86 4.40
CA ASP A 137 -21.05 -19.40 4.47
C ASP A 137 -22.20 -18.87 3.59
N VAL A 138 -23.00 -17.96 4.13
CA VAL A 138 -24.18 -17.40 3.47
C VAL A 138 -23.79 -16.73 2.15
N GLU A 139 -22.62 -16.08 2.09
CA GLU A 139 -22.13 -15.43 0.87
C GLU A 139 -21.85 -16.44 -0.25
N ILE A 140 -21.33 -17.63 0.09
CA ILE A 140 -21.08 -18.72 -0.87
C ILE A 140 -22.41 -19.31 -1.37
N LEU A 141 -23.41 -19.43 -0.50
CA LEU A 141 -24.74 -19.90 -0.87
C LEU A 141 -25.45 -18.91 -1.84
N VAL A 142 -25.27 -17.60 -1.62
CA VAL A 142 -25.78 -16.55 -2.52
C VAL A 142 -25.08 -16.58 -3.89
N ASP A 143 -23.74 -16.61 -3.95
CA ASP A 143 -23.00 -16.74 -5.23
C ASP A 143 -23.38 -18.01 -6.00
N ARG A 144 -23.61 -19.13 -5.31
CA ARG A 144 -24.09 -20.37 -5.92
C ARG A 144 -25.51 -20.24 -6.47
N ALA A 145 -26.40 -19.54 -5.76
CA ALA A 145 -27.75 -19.24 -6.22
C ALA A 145 -27.73 -18.31 -7.45
N GLU A 146 -26.90 -17.27 -7.45
CA GLU A 146 -26.71 -16.38 -8.61
C GLU A 146 -26.22 -17.13 -9.84
N LYS A 147 -25.23 -18.02 -9.68
CA LYS A 147 -24.71 -18.86 -10.78
C LYS A 147 -25.77 -19.77 -11.37
N LEU A 148 -26.63 -20.37 -10.54
CA LEU A 148 -27.75 -21.20 -10.99
C LEU A 148 -28.74 -20.39 -11.84
N VAL A 149 -29.19 -19.23 -11.36
CA VAL A 149 -30.10 -18.34 -12.12
C VAL A 149 -29.44 -17.82 -13.40
N PHE A 150 -28.18 -17.40 -13.33
CA PHE A 150 -27.44 -16.83 -14.46
C PHE A 150 -27.21 -17.84 -15.59
N SER A 151 -27.02 -19.12 -15.26
CA SER A 151 -26.85 -20.19 -16.27
C SER A 151 -28.04 -20.31 -17.24
N ILE A 152 -29.24 -19.96 -16.77
CA ILE A 152 -30.49 -19.97 -17.56
C ILE A 152 -30.54 -18.75 -18.49
N ALA A 153 -30.11 -17.58 -18.00
CA ALA A 153 -30.08 -16.34 -18.77
C ALA A 153 -29.02 -16.37 -19.90
N ASN A 154 -27.87 -16.99 -19.65
CA ASN A 154 -26.72 -16.92 -20.54
C ASN A 154 -26.76 -17.89 -21.73
N ARG A 155 -27.79 -18.75 -21.85
CA ARG A 155 -28.00 -19.65 -23.01
C ARG A 155 -28.22 -18.89 -24.34
N ARG A 156 -28.45 -17.57 -24.31
CA ARG A 156 -28.56 -16.70 -25.49
C ARG A 156 -27.22 -16.23 -26.10
N LEU A 157 -26.09 -16.53 -25.46
CA LEU A 157 -24.77 -16.01 -25.86
C LEU A 157 -23.74 -17.14 -25.97
N ILE A 158 -23.92 -18.00 -26.96
CA ILE A 158 -22.79 -18.72 -27.57
C ILE A 158 -22.18 -17.74 -28.57
N GLN A 159 -20.89 -17.41 -28.44
CA GLN A 159 -20.20 -16.67 -29.49
C GLN A 159 -19.98 -17.60 -30.69
N GLU A 160 -20.83 -17.46 -31.71
CA GLU A 160 -20.65 -18.13 -32.99
C GLU A 160 -19.56 -17.45 -33.84
N PHE A 161 -19.00 -18.20 -34.79
CA PHE A 161 -18.06 -17.65 -35.76
C PHE A 161 -18.81 -16.82 -36.81
N LEU A 162 -18.98 -15.52 -36.55
CA LEU A 162 -19.53 -14.59 -37.53
C LEU A 162 -18.60 -14.51 -38.77
N PRO A 163 -19.13 -14.71 -39.99
CA PRO A 163 -18.33 -14.63 -41.20
C PRO A 163 -17.91 -13.18 -41.46
N ILE A 164 -16.65 -12.99 -41.86
CA ILE A 164 -16.01 -11.66 -41.97
C ILE A 164 -16.82 -10.65 -42.81
N ARG A 165 -17.60 -11.10 -43.80
CA ARG A 165 -18.47 -10.24 -44.63
C ARG A 165 -19.52 -9.45 -43.83
N GLU A 166 -20.04 -10.02 -42.75
CA GLU A 166 -21.07 -9.39 -41.91
C GLU A 166 -20.43 -8.33 -40.99
N ILE A 167 -19.29 -8.69 -40.38
CA ILE A 167 -18.45 -7.77 -39.60
C ILE A 167 -17.93 -6.61 -40.46
N LEU A 168 -17.55 -6.88 -41.72
CA LEU A 168 -17.07 -5.87 -42.66
C LEU A 168 -18.13 -4.84 -43.03
N LYS A 169 -19.40 -5.24 -43.15
CA LYS A 169 -20.49 -4.31 -43.43
C LYS A 169 -20.67 -3.32 -42.28
N GLU A 170 -20.79 -3.82 -41.04
CA GLU A 170 -20.90 -2.97 -39.85
C GLU A 170 -19.64 -2.10 -39.66
N SER A 171 -18.45 -2.65 -39.89
CA SER A 171 -17.19 -1.92 -39.81
C SER A 171 -17.12 -0.79 -40.84
N PHE A 172 -17.60 -1.01 -42.06
CA PHE A 172 -17.66 0.00 -43.11
C PHE A 172 -18.66 1.10 -42.78
N GLU A 173 -19.85 0.76 -42.26
CA GLU A 173 -20.84 1.74 -41.78
C GLU A 173 -20.30 2.60 -40.62
N ARG A 174 -19.46 2.02 -39.74
CA ARG A 174 -18.75 2.77 -38.67
C ARG A 174 -17.66 3.68 -39.22
N ILE A 175 -16.99 3.29 -40.32
CA ILE A 175 -15.96 4.12 -40.99
C ILE A 175 -16.62 5.27 -41.76
N ASP A 176 -17.70 5.01 -42.51
CA ASP A 176 -18.42 6.03 -43.29
C ASP A 176 -19.04 7.10 -42.37
N ARG A 177 -19.64 6.69 -41.26
CA ARG A 177 -20.13 7.62 -40.22
C ARG A 177 -19.02 8.55 -39.71
N ARG A 178 -17.86 7.99 -39.36
CA ARG A 178 -16.68 8.77 -38.91
C ARG A 178 -16.16 9.71 -40.01
N TYR A 179 -16.21 9.31 -41.27
CA TYR A 179 -15.83 10.15 -42.41
C TYR A 179 -16.78 11.35 -42.57
N GLN A 180 -18.08 11.16 -42.36
CA GLN A 180 -19.08 12.23 -42.42
C GLN A 180 -19.01 13.18 -41.20
N GLU A 181 -18.74 12.66 -40.00
CA GLU A 181 -18.73 13.45 -38.75
C GLU A 181 -17.50 14.38 -38.60
N LYS A 182 -16.42 14.18 -39.39
CA LYS A 182 -15.19 15.01 -39.40
C LYS A 182 -14.50 15.24 -38.04
N GLY A 183 -14.85 14.47 -37.01
CA GLY A 183 -14.22 14.53 -35.69
C GLY A 183 -12.83 13.90 -35.67
N THR A 184 -11.88 14.54 -34.97
CA THR A 184 -10.53 14.00 -34.72
C THR A 184 -10.51 12.94 -33.63
N VAL A 185 -11.54 12.86 -32.79
CA VAL A 185 -11.63 11.93 -31.65
C VAL A 185 -12.60 10.80 -32.01
N THR A 186 -12.17 9.55 -31.84
CA THR A 186 -12.91 8.35 -32.23
C THR A 186 -13.50 7.55 -31.06
N GLY A 187 -13.03 7.83 -29.84
CA GLY A 187 -13.54 7.32 -28.56
C GLY A 187 -14.12 8.43 -27.69
N VAL A 188 -14.19 8.22 -26.38
CA VAL A 188 -14.64 9.26 -25.42
C VAL A 188 -13.53 10.32 -25.26
N PRO A 189 -13.80 11.61 -25.54
CA PRO A 189 -12.79 12.67 -25.42
C PRO A 189 -12.37 12.89 -23.96
N THR A 190 -11.07 13.09 -23.75
CA THR A 190 -10.51 13.39 -22.42
C THR A 190 -10.62 14.87 -22.05
N GLY A 191 -10.80 15.75 -23.04
CA GLY A 191 -10.80 17.21 -22.86
C GLY A 191 -9.42 17.84 -22.89
N PHE A 192 -8.37 17.02 -23.05
CA PHE A 192 -7.01 17.47 -23.21
C PHE A 192 -6.55 17.26 -24.65
N THR A 193 -6.44 18.35 -25.43
CA THR A 193 -6.28 18.30 -26.88
C THR A 193 -5.10 17.43 -27.32
N ASP A 194 -3.96 17.58 -26.64
CA ASP A 194 -2.73 16.85 -26.96
C ASP A 194 -2.80 15.36 -26.56
N LEU A 195 -3.57 15.04 -25.51
CA LEU A 195 -3.83 13.66 -25.10
C LEU A 195 -4.82 12.98 -26.06
N ASP A 196 -5.86 13.71 -26.48
CA ASP A 196 -6.83 13.25 -27.47
C ASP A 196 -6.20 13.10 -28.87
N GLN A 197 -5.17 13.89 -29.23
CA GLN A 197 -4.38 13.67 -30.45
C GLN A 197 -3.58 12.36 -30.42
N LEU A 198 -3.01 11.99 -29.27
CA LEU A 198 -2.21 10.77 -29.13
C LEU A 198 -3.07 9.50 -28.95
N THR A 199 -4.23 9.62 -28.30
CA THR A 199 -5.11 8.48 -27.97
C THR A 199 -6.30 8.31 -28.92
N SER A 200 -6.65 9.35 -29.69
CA SER A 200 -7.94 9.48 -30.40
C SER A 200 -9.15 9.37 -29.45
N GLY A 201 -8.96 9.74 -28.17
CA GLY A 201 -9.93 9.53 -27.10
C GLY A 201 -9.92 8.10 -26.54
N LEU A 202 -10.60 7.89 -25.41
CA LEU A 202 -10.66 6.59 -24.73
C LEU A 202 -11.56 5.63 -25.53
N GLN A 203 -10.98 4.56 -26.09
CA GLN A 203 -11.70 3.67 -26.98
C GLN A 203 -12.66 2.71 -26.23
N PRO A 204 -13.80 2.34 -26.84
CA PRO A 204 -14.63 1.23 -26.37
C PRO A 204 -13.83 -0.02 -26.01
N ALA A 205 -14.23 -0.68 -24.92
CA ALA A 205 -13.61 -1.89 -24.36
C ALA A 205 -12.18 -1.77 -23.83
N ASP A 206 -11.51 -0.62 -23.87
CA ASP A 206 -10.14 -0.47 -23.34
C ASP A 206 -10.09 -0.27 -21.81
N LEU A 207 -9.05 -0.84 -21.19
CA LEU A 207 -8.67 -0.59 -19.80
C LEU A 207 -7.48 0.39 -19.79
N ALA A 208 -7.73 1.60 -19.30
CA ALA A 208 -6.73 2.63 -19.07
C ALA A 208 -6.31 2.63 -17.59
N ILE A 209 -5.02 2.43 -17.32
CA ILE A 209 -4.47 2.55 -15.96
C ILE A 209 -3.81 3.92 -15.82
N VAL A 210 -4.32 4.73 -14.90
CA VAL A 210 -3.72 6.01 -14.51
C VAL A 210 -2.93 5.79 -13.23
N ALA A 211 -1.60 5.79 -13.35
CA ALA A 211 -0.69 5.47 -12.28
C ALA A 211 0.09 6.70 -11.78
N ALA A 212 -0.01 6.96 -10.48
CA ALA A 212 0.68 8.07 -9.83
C ALA A 212 1.22 7.63 -8.46
N ARG A 213 2.29 8.27 -7.98
CA ARG A 213 2.78 8.02 -6.63
C ARG A 213 1.80 8.60 -5.58
N PRO A 214 1.55 7.91 -4.45
CA PRO A 214 0.66 8.37 -3.39
C PRO A 214 0.97 9.76 -2.87
N ALA A 215 -0.06 10.39 -2.30
CA ALA A 215 -0.08 11.65 -1.54
C ALA A 215 1.31 12.27 -1.36
N MET A 216 1.71 12.99 -2.40
CA MET A 216 3.02 13.58 -2.56
C MET A 216 3.20 14.63 -1.42
N GLY A 217 3.82 14.23 -0.29
CA GLY A 217 4.26 15.17 0.75
C GLY A 217 4.11 14.83 2.24
N LYS A 218 3.68 13.63 2.66
CA LYS A 218 3.48 13.30 4.10
C LYS A 218 4.76 13.23 4.98
N CYS A 219 5.89 13.78 4.54
CA CYS A 219 7.21 13.51 5.12
C CYS A 219 7.50 14.38 6.36
N LEU A 220 8.03 13.78 7.42
CA LEU A 220 8.63 14.45 8.58
C LEU A 220 10.14 14.22 8.63
N LYS A 221 10.88 15.14 9.22
CA LYS A 221 12.29 14.90 9.59
C LYS A 221 12.46 13.73 10.57
N PHE A 222 13.57 13.01 10.46
CA PHE A 222 13.90 11.83 11.26
C PHE A 222 13.73 11.96 12.79
N ASP A 223 14.02 13.12 13.35
CA ASP A 223 13.94 13.42 14.79
C ASP A 223 12.60 14.03 15.22
N ALA A 224 11.59 14.04 14.34
CA ALA A 224 10.23 14.44 14.70
C ALA A 224 9.67 13.50 15.79
N GLU A 225 9.42 14.05 16.98
CA GLU A 225 8.85 13.34 18.12
C GLU A 225 7.35 13.06 17.90
N ILE A 226 6.93 11.80 18.00
CA ILE A 226 5.53 11.35 17.92
C ILE A 226 5.18 10.64 19.24
N VAL A 227 3.97 10.89 19.75
CA VAL A 227 3.44 10.20 20.93
C VAL A 227 2.74 8.93 20.51
N ASP A 228 3.07 7.81 21.14
CA ASP A 228 2.24 6.62 21.06
C ASP A 228 0.91 6.84 21.81
N ALA A 229 -0.18 6.79 21.08
CA ALA A 229 -1.53 7.10 21.56
C ALA A 229 -2.09 6.06 22.55
N ARG A 230 -1.44 4.90 22.73
CA ARG A 230 -1.81 3.88 23.72
C ARG A 230 -0.92 3.93 24.97
N THR A 231 0.40 4.12 24.81
CA THR A 231 1.35 4.04 25.94
C THR A 231 1.72 5.40 26.52
N GLY A 232 1.53 6.48 25.76
CA GLY A 232 2.01 7.83 26.09
C GLY A 232 3.53 8.00 25.94
N GLU A 233 4.24 6.97 25.46
CA GLU A 233 5.67 7.05 25.14
C GLU A 233 5.90 8.05 24.01
N VAL A 234 7.02 8.78 24.06
CA VAL A 234 7.47 9.65 22.96
C VAL A 234 8.64 8.97 22.28
N SER A 235 8.52 8.79 20.96
CA SER A 235 9.57 8.21 20.12
C SER A 235 9.73 9.04 18.85
N THR A 236 10.92 9.09 18.30
CA THR A 236 11.13 9.73 16.99
C THR A 236 10.45 8.93 15.88
N ILE A 237 10.07 9.59 14.78
CA ILE A 237 9.53 8.88 13.62
C ILE A 237 10.53 7.85 13.07
N GLN A 238 11.83 8.11 13.15
CA GLN A 238 12.86 7.14 12.78
C GLN A 238 12.81 5.86 13.63
N GLU A 239 12.67 5.98 14.95
CA GLU A 239 12.52 4.82 15.87
C GLU A 239 11.19 4.08 15.64
N ILE A 240 10.12 4.82 15.34
CA ILE A 240 8.80 4.26 15.03
C ILE A 240 8.83 3.47 13.72
N VAL A 241 9.53 3.97 12.70
CA VAL A 241 9.68 3.25 11.44
C VAL A 241 10.60 2.04 11.60
N ALA A 242 11.70 2.17 12.33
CA ALA A 242 12.63 1.05 12.59
C ALA A 242 12.00 -0.11 13.38
N ARG A 243 10.94 0.14 14.18
CA ARG A 243 10.24 -0.89 14.96
C ARG A 243 8.93 -1.39 14.34
N GLU A 244 8.50 -0.81 13.21
CA GLU A 244 7.25 -1.11 12.49
C GLU A 244 5.99 -1.21 13.39
N ALA A 245 5.96 -0.44 14.48
CA ALA A 245 4.88 -0.49 15.47
C ALA A 245 4.68 0.84 16.19
N ALA A 246 3.47 1.39 16.10
CA ALA A 246 2.99 2.50 16.91
C ALA A 246 1.45 2.54 16.87
N ALA A 247 0.83 3.15 17.87
CA ALA A 247 -0.49 3.74 17.75
C ALA A 247 -0.33 5.26 17.68
N VAL A 248 -0.97 5.94 16.73
CA VAL A 248 -0.88 7.40 16.59
C VAL A 248 -2.26 8.04 16.71
N TRP A 249 -2.27 9.31 17.11
CA TRP A 249 -3.48 10.12 17.13
C TRP A 249 -3.82 10.56 15.69
N THR A 250 -5.09 10.46 15.34
CA THR A 250 -5.65 10.89 14.04
C THR A 250 -6.91 11.71 14.29
N LEU A 251 -7.37 12.46 13.29
CA LEU A 251 -8.63 13.21 13.35
C LEU A 251 -9.73 12.49 12.57
N ASP A 252 -10.91 12.37 13.17
CA ASP A 252 -12.11 11.95 12.44
C ASP A 252 -12.67 13.09 11.57
N ALA A 253 -13.72 12.80 10.77
CA ALA A 253 -14.36 13.79 9.90
C ALA A 253 -15.04 14.95 10.66
N ALA A 254 -15.23 14.84 11.98
CA ALA A 254 -15.76 15.88 12.86
C ALA A 254 -14.65 16.66 13.59
N GLY A 255 -13.38 16.40 13.29
CA GLY A 255 -12.23 17.05 13.93
C GLY A 255 -11.93 16.56 15.35
N ARG A 256 -12.40 15.35 15.71
CA ARG A 256 -12.15 14.73 17.02
C ARG A 256 -10.98 13.76 16.98
N LEU A 257 -10.28 13.63 18.09
CA LEU A 257 -9.13 12.74 18.23
C LEU A 257 -9.56 11.27 18.35
N GLN A 258 -8.95 10.41 17.53
CA GLN A 258 -9.07 8.96 17.63
C GLN A 258 -7.72 8.26 17.49
N VAL A 259 -7.65 7.01 17.93
CA VAL A 259 -6.42 6.21 17.93
C VAL A 259 -6.40 5.29 16.72
N THR A 260 -5.37 5.39 15.87
CA THR A 260 -5.22 4.54 14.69
C THR A 260 -3.81 3.96 14.63
N ALA A 261 -3.68 2.72 14.18
CA ALA A 261 -2.37 2.13 13.89
C ALA A 261 -1.94 2.48 12.45
N PRO A 262 -0.69 2.90 12.20
CA PRO A 262 -0.18 2.99 10.83
C PRO A 262 -0.20 1.61 10.15
N SER A 263 -0.63 1.59 8.89
CA SER A 263 -0.63 0.39 8.06
C SER A 263 0.72 0.14 7.39
N GLN A 264 1.55 1.18 7.27
CA GLN A 264 2.92 1.10 6.75
C GLN A 264 3.81 2.14 7.43
N PHE A 265 5.08 1.80 7.51
CA PHE A 265 6.15 2.59 8.09
C PHE A 265 7.20 2.82 6.98
N VAL A 266 7.54 4.07 6.69
CA VAL A 266 8.29 4.42 5.47
C VAL A 266 9.51 5.26 5.82
N ASP A 267 10.71 4.76 5.46
CA ASP A 267 11.88 5.61 5.28
C ASP A 267 11.79 6.29 3.91
N ASP A 268 11.73 7.61 3.91
CA ASP A 268 11.38 8.43 2.74
C ASP A 268 12.61 9.22 2.19
N GLY A 269 13.82 8.88 2.68
CA GLY A 269 15.11 9.33 2.17
C GLY A 269 15.50 10.75 2.57
N ILE A 270 16.52 11.33 1.92
CA ILE A 270 16.94 12.73 2.16
C ILE A 270 16.11 13.68 1.30
N LYS A 271 15.42 14.64 1.93
CA LYS A 271 14.57 15.65 1.27
C LYS A 271 14.78 17.04 1.90
N PRO A 272 14.50 18.14 1.17
CA PRO A 272 14.56 19.49 1.70
C PRO A 272 13.42 19.72 2.70
N VAL A 273 13.78 20.05 3.94
CA VAL A 273 12.86 20.21 5.06
C VAL A 273 12.80 21.66 5.53
N TYR A 274 11.62 22.07 5.99
CA TYR A 274 11.27 23.41 6.40
C TYR A 274 10.65 23.35 7.81
N ARG A 275 11.17 24.18 8.71
CA ARG A 275 10.68 24.36 10.07
C ARG A 275 9.51 25.32 10.07
N VAL A 276 8.34 24.82 10.41
CA VAL A 276 7.16 25.62 10.73
C VAL A 276 7.18 25.88 12.22
N ARG A 277 7.06 27.14 12.64
CA ARG A 277 6.86 27.52 14.05
C ARG A 277 5.53 28.24 14.20
N THR A 278 4.77 27.94 15.24
CA THR A 278 3.48 28.61 15.54
C THR A 278 3.64 29.73 16.57
N LEU A 279 2.57 30.51 16.77
CA LEU A 279 2.53 31.61 17.73
C LEU A 279 2.45 31.12 19.18
N SER A 280 1.88 29.92 19.44
CA SER A 280 2.08 29.23 20.72
C SER A 280 3.46 28.58 20.89
N GLY A 281 4.35 28.69 19.89
CA GLY A 281 5.74 28.23 20.00
C GLY A 281 5.96 26.74 19.73
N ARG A 282 4.95 26.04 19.20
CA ARG A 282 5.13 24.69 18.65
C ARG A 282 5.99 24.79 17.40
N GLU A 283 6.78 23.77 17.11
CA GLU A 283 7.49 23.70 15.83
C GLU A 283 7.58 22.28 15.29
N VAL A 284 7.48 22.15 13.97
CA VAL A 284 7.61 20.91 13.21
C VAL A 284 8.51 21.13 12.01
N GLU A 285 9.33 20.12 11.68
CA GLU A 285 10.18 20.14 10.49
C GLU A 285 9.62 19.14 9.45
N THR A 286 9.04 19.66 8.37
CA THR A 286 8.35 18.89 7.31
C THR A 286 8.86 19.26 5.92
N THR A 287 8.55 18.45 4.90
CA THR A 287 8.75 18.86 3.50
C THR A 287 7.73 19.93 3.10
N LEU A 288 8.04 20.78 2.10
CA LEU A 288 7.15 21.83 1.57
C LEU A 288 5.75 21.35 1.15
N THR A 289 5.61 20.05 0.92
CA THR A 289 4.41 19.42 0.39
C THR A 289 3.56 18.78 1.49
N HIS A 290 4.07 18.77 2.72
CA HIS A 290 3.33 18.37 3.91
C HIS A 290 2.22 19.39 4.21
N PRO A 291 0.94 18.99 4.29
CA PRO A 291 -0.20 19.87 4.49
C PRO A 291 -0.74 19.91 5.91
N PHE A 292 -1.01 21.14 6.33
CA PHE A 292 -1.50 21.46 7.64
C PHE A 292 -3.00 21.65 7.57
N LEU A 293 -3.72 21.23 8.62
CA LEU A 293 -5.12 21.61 8.74
C LEU A 293 -5.16 23.11 9.03
N THR A 294 -5.82 23.88 8.19
CA THR A 294 -6.15 25.29 8.46
C THR A 294 -7.66 25.40 8.67
N PRO A 295 -8.21 26.54 9.12
CA PRO A 295 -9.65 26.78 9.05
C PRO A 295 -10.21 26.58 7.63
N ALA A 296 -9.37 26.65 6.59
CA ALA A 296 -9.71 26.37 5.19
C ALA A 296 -9.51 24.91 4.73
N GLY A 297 -9.33 24.00 5.68
CA GLY A 297 -9.00 22.60 5.45
C GLY A 297 -7.51 22.37 5.22
N TRP A 298 -7.17 21.20 4.70
CA TRP A 298 -5.78 20.78 4.48
C TRP A 298 -5.08 21.63 3.41
N ARG A 299 -3.98 22.30 3.78
CA ARG A 299 -3.15 23.15 2.89
C ARG A 299 -1.66 22.76 3.00
N PRO A 300 -0.97 22.37 1.90
CA PRO A 300 0.47 22.08 1.88
C PRO A 300 1.30 23.28 2.34
N LEU A 301 2.44 23.05 3.01
CA LEU A 301 3.30 24.07 3.59
C LEU A 301 3.73 25.16 2.60
N ALA A 302 4.07 24.78 1.36
CA ALA A 302 4.34 25.71 0.26
C ALA A 302 3.17 26.61 -0.14
N GLY A 303 1.99 26.40 0.44
CA GLY A 303 0.81 27.23 0.30
C GLY A 303 0.39 27.92 1.61
N LEU A 304 1.16 27.83 2.70
CA LEU A 304 0.89 28.56 3.94
C LEU A 304 1.69 29.86 4.00
N SER A 305 1.13 30.89 4.63
CA SER A 305 1.82 32.15 4.92
C SER A 305 2.00 32.37 6.41
N VAL A 306 3.03 33.13 6.80
CA VAL A 306 3.17 33.62 8.18
C VAL A 306 1.95 34.46 8.55
N GLY A 307 1.39 34.20 9.72
CA GLY A 307 0.11 34.73 10.21
C GLY A 307 -1.08 33.78 9.99
N GLU A 308 -0.97 32.76 9.13
CA GLU A 308 -2.09 31.86 8.83
C GLU A 308 -2.29 30.81 9.94
N PRO A 309 -3.50 30.62 10.48
CA PRO A 309 -3.78 29.61 11.50
C PRO A 309 -3.71 28.17 10.98
N ILE A 310 -2.98 27.32 11.70
CA ILE A 310 -3.00 25.86 11.57
C ILE A 310 -3.66 25.21 12.80
N ALA A 311 -4.21 24.00 12.66
CA ALA A 311 -4.77 23.26 13.78
C ALA A 311 -3.64 22.70 14.66
N VAL A 312 -3.82 22.79 15.96
CA VAL A 312 -2.97 22.16 16.97
C VAL A 312 -3.87 21.53 18.04
N PRO A 313 -3.52 20.37 18.64
CA PRO A 313 -4.37 19.70 19.61
C PRO A 313 -4.54 20.55 20.87
N SER A 314 -5.79 20.70 21.30
CA SER A 314 -6.20 21.39 22.54
C SER A 314 -5.91 20.53 23.78
N SER A 315 -5.97 19.20 23.61
CA SER A 315 -5.55 18.22 24.59
C SER A 315 -5.04 16.94 23.93
N LEU A 316 -4.19 16.18 24.63
CA LEU A 316 -3.76 14.84 24.23
C LEU A 316 -3.83 13.92 25.46
N PRO A 317 -5.02 13.41 25.85
CA PRO A 317 -5.27 12.81 27.16
C PRO A 317 -4.70 11.39 27.34
N VAL A 318 -3.43 11.18 26.98
CA VAL A 318 -2.69 9.92 27.09
C VAL A 318 -1.72 9.95 28.28
N PHE A 319 -1.89 8.99 29.18
CA PHE A 319 -1.03 8.79 30.35
C PHE A 319 -0.53 7.35 30.35
N GLY A 320 0.71 7.12 30.77
CA GLY A 320 1.28 5.78 30.80
C GLY A 320 1.00 5.06 32.12
N THR A 321 1.55 3.85 32.24
CA THR A 321 1.36 2.94 33.38
C THR A 321 2.51 2.94 34.39
N THR A 322 3.54 3.79 34.20
CA THR A 322 4.75 3.77 35.03
C THR A 322 4.48 4.44 36.39
N ASP A 323 4.46 3.64 37.46
CA ASP A 323 4.34 4.15 38.84
C ASP A 323 5.70 4.26 39.53
N LEU A 324 6.41 5.38 39.32
CA LEU A 324 7.67 5.62 40.03
C LEU A 324 7.45 5.99 41.51
N PRO A 325 8.38 5.63 42.42
CA PRO A 325 8.37 6.12 43.79
C PRO A 325 8.33 7.65 43.83
N ALA A 326 7.50 8.21 44.72
CA ALA A 326 7.26 9.66 44.75
C ALA A 326 8.52 10.49 45.03
N TYR A 327 9.51 9.93 45.76
CA TYR A 327 10.78 10.59 46.00
C TYR A 327 11.62 10.71 44.70
N GLU A 328 11.68 9.67 43.87
CA GLU A 328 12.42 9.69 42.59
C GLU A 328 11.77 10.70 41.62
N VAL A 329 10.44 10.73 41.53
CA VAL A 329 9.69 11.71 40.72
C VAL A 329 9.99 13.15 41.16
N LYS A 330 9.98 13.43 42.48
CA LYS A 330 10.35 14.74 43.03
C LYS A 330 11.79 15.11 42.68
N LEU A 331 12.76 14.23 42.96
CA LEU A 331 14.18 14.48 42.68
C LEU A 331 14.42 14.74 41.19
N LEU A 332 13.78 13.99 40.30
CA LEU A 332 13.88 14.23 38.86
C LEU A 332 13.28 15.58 38.45
N ALA A 333 12.17 16.02 39.04
CA ALA A 333 11.62 17.35 38.79
C ALA A 333 12.58 18.48 39.23
N TYR A 334 13.21 18.35 40.40
CA TYR A 334 14.21 19.31 40.90
C TYR A 334 15.50 19.31 40.06
N LEU A 335 15.94 18.15 39.56
CA LEU A 335 17.08 18.05 38.64
C LEU A 335 16.76 18.62 37.25
N CYS A 336 15.54 18.41 36.74
CA CYS A 336 15.09 19.01 35.48
C CYS A 336 15.02 20.54 35.60
N ALA A 337 14.54 21.08 36.73
CA ALA A 337 14.45 22.54 36.94
C ALA A 337 15.80 23.26 36.79
N GLY A 338 16.91 22.59 37.09
CA GLY A 338 18.25 23.17 37.01
C GLY A 338 18.59 24.18 38.11
N THR A 339 17.61 24.61 38.90
CA THR A 339 17.74 25.55 40.01
C THR A 339 17.36 24.87 41.33
N MET A 340 18.05 25.21 42.41
CA MET A 340 17.68 24.73 43.75
C MET A 340 16.34 25.35 44.19
N PRO A 341 15.54 24.65 45.03
CA PRO A 341 14.37 25.20 45.68
C PRO A 341 14.62 26.55 46.36
N THR A 342 13.88 27.59 45.96
CA THR A 342 13.97 28.94 46.53
C THR A 342 13.01 29.16 47.71
N SER A 343 11.89 28.42 47.75
CA SER A 343 10.93 28.44 48.85
C SER A 343 11.34 27.46 49.96
N PRO A 344 11.25 27.84 51.26
CA PRO A 344 11.50 26.93 52.38
C PRO A 344 10.69 25.63 52.31
N ALA A 345 9.43 25.69 51.85
CA ALA A 345 8.57 24.51 51.71
C ALA A 345 9.08 23.53 50.64
N LEU A 346 9.61 24.04 49.53
CA LEU A 346 10.21 23.22 48.47
C LEU A 346 11.60 22.70 48.89
N ALA A 347 12.35 23.46 49.69
CA ALA A 347 13.64 23.03 50.22
C ALA A 347 13.48 21.83 51.18
N THR A 348 12.45 21.85 52.04
CA THR A 348 12.08 20.69 52.87
C THR A 348 11.61 19.51 52.01
N ASP A 349 10.71 19.74 51.04
CA ASP A 349 10.20 18.68 50.16
C ASP A 349 11.31 17.99 49.32
N TYR A 350 12.36 18.74 48.95
CA TYR A 350 13.59 18.21 48.35
C TYR A 350 14.43 17.43 49.37
N ALA A 351 14.69 17.98 50.56
CA ALA A 351 15.48 17.31 51.60
C ALA A 351 14.85 15.97 52.04
N ASP A 352 13.53 15.93 52.22
CA ASP A 352 12.78 14.72 52.51
C ASP A 352 12.93 13.68 51.38
N ALA A 353 12.85 14.11 50.11
CA ALA A 353 13.01 13.23 48.97
C ALA A 353 14.44 12.65 48.85
N VAL A 354 15.46 13.45 49.18
CA VAL A 354 16.85 12.96 49.29
C VAL A 354 16.97 11.95 50.43
N ALA A 355 16.47 12.26 51.64
CA ALA A 355 16.57 11.38 52.81
C ALA A 355 15.90 10.02 52.57
N VAL A 356 14.72 10.00 51.93
CA VAL A 356 14.04 8.75 51.53
C VAL A 356 14.86 7.96 50.50
N GLY A 357 15.47 8.65 49.52
CA GLY A 357 16.33 8.01 48.52
C GLY A 357 17.58 7.37 49.12
N GLU A 358 18.25 8.05 50.05
CA GLU A 358 19.40 7.50 50.77
C GLU A 358 19.01 6.30 51.64
N ALA A 359 17.90 6.38 52.38
CA ALA A 359 17.41 5.28 53.22
C ALA A 359 17.10 4.01 52.40
N ILE A 360 16.44 4.16 51.24
CA ILE A 360 16.14 3.04 50.33
C ILE A 360 17.43 2.43 49.77
N ARG A 361 18.43 3.25 49.40
CA ARG A 361 19.73 2.76 48.91
C ARG A 361 20.56 2.07 49.97
N ALA A 362 20.58 2.60 51.20
CA ALA A 362 21.21 1.93 52.34
C ALA A 362 20.59 0.54 52.58
N ALA A 363 19.28 0.39 52.39
CA ALA A 363 18.57 -0.88 52.51
C ALA A 363 18.74 -1.84 51.32
N THR A 364 19.20 -1.37 50.14
CA THR A 364 19.37 -2.19 48.93
C THR A 364 20.82 -2.46 48.52
N ARG A 365 21.80 -1.98 49.30
CA ARG A 365 23.24 -2.20 49.04
C ARG A 365 23.61 -3.68 49.32
N PRO A 366 24.07 -4.46 48.34
CA PRO A 366 24.52 -5.84 48.59
C PRO A 366 25.81 -5.84 49.41
N ALA A 367 25.94 -6.78 50.35
CA ALA A 367 26.96 -6.75 51.41
C ALA A 367 28.43 -6.94 50.98
N THR A 368 28.71 -7.17 49.70
CA THR A 368 30.07 -7.43 49.18
C THR A 368 30.28 -6.91 47.76
N ALA A 369 30.87 -5.73 47.63
CA ALA A 369 31.61 -5.30 46.43
C ALA A 369 32.66 -4.25 46.84
N PRO A 370 33.95 -4.41 46.48
CA PRO A 370 34.97 -3.43 46.82
C PRO A 370 34.92 -2.21 45.88
N GLU A 371 35.20 -1.03 46.43
CA GLU A 371 35.26 0.21 45.65
C GLU A 371 36.39 0.16 44.60
N ARG A 372 36.02 0.42 43.35
CA ARG A 372 36.92 1.03 42.36
C ARG A 372 36.39 2.41 42.05
N ALA A 373 37.11 3.44 42.50
CA ALA A 373 36.87 4.80 42.06
C ALA A 373 37.28 4.92 40.59
N GLU A 374 36.33 5.22 39.71
CA GLU A 374 36.66 5.72 38.37
C GLU A 374 37.02 7.21 38.45
N PRO A 375 37.90 7.72 37.56
CA PRO A 375 38.32 9.12 37.61
C PRO A 375 37.16 10.06 37.28
N ALA A 376 37.05 11.17 38.02
CA ALA A 376 36.12 12.23 37.69
C ALA A 376 36.45 12.85 36.33
N GLY A 377 35.61 12.58 35.32
CA GLY A 377 35.55 13.37 34.10
C GLY A 377 34.96 14.75 34.37
N ASP A 378 35.29 15.72 33.51
CA ASP A 378 35.09 17.15 33.76
C ASP A 378 33.66 17.57 34.17
N ALA A 379 33.63 18.63 34.99
CA ALA A 379 32.49 18.99 35.82
C ALA A 379 31.18 19.31 35.07
N ALA A 380 30.08 18.71 35.54
CA ALA A 380 28.72 19.13 35.21
C ALA A 380 28.34 20.45 35.91
N PRO A 381 27.54 21.33 35.29
CA PRO A 381 27.20 22.63 35.86
C PRO A 381 26.09 22.54 36.90
N TYR A 382 26.49 22.46 38.17
CA TYR A 382 25.66 22.77 39.34
C TYR A 382 26.51 23.54 40.37
N PRO A 383 26.16 24.79 40.73
CA PRO A 383 26.94 25.60 41.67
C PRO A 383 26.57 25.26 43.12
N VAL A 384 27.15 24.18 43.65
CA VAL A 384 27.21 23.95 45.11
C VAL A 384 28.67 23.95 45.54
N ARG A 385 29.15 25.09 46.05
CA ARG A 385 30.50 25.18 46.64
C ARG A 385 30.56 24.33 47.91
N GLY A 386 31.23 23.17 47.82
CA GLY A 386 31.78 22.46 48.98
C GLY A 386 30.93 21.38 49.64
N ALA A 387 29.76 21.02 49.11
CA ALA A 387 28.99 19.86 49.60
C ALA A 387 29.13 18.66 48.65
N ALA A 388 29.35 17.47 49.19
CA ALA A 388 29.29 16.23 48.41
C ALA A 388 27.86 16.02 47.87
N VAL A 389 27.73 15.64 46.59
CA VAL A 389 26.44 15.31 46.01
C VAL A 389 25.91 14.04 46.71
N PRO A 390 24.67 14.04 47.25
CA PRO A 390 24.09 12.86 47.88
C PRO A 390 24.12 11.65 46.93
N GLU A 391 24.43 10.45 47.46
CA GLU A 391 24.63 9.25 46.65
C GLU A 391 23.40 8.97 45.77
N ALA A 392 22.19 9.09 46.34
CA ALA A 392 20.91 8.95 45.66
C ALA A 392 20.76 9.90 44.46
N VAL A 393 21.11 11.17 44.63
CA VAL A 393 21.11 12.18 43.54
C VAL A 393 22.18 11.84 42.49
N GLY A 394 23.36 11.41 42.93
CA GLY A 394 24.45 10.97 42.05
C GLY A 394 24.05 9.81 41.14
N ALA A 395 23.30 8.81 41.63
CA ALA A 395 22.81 7.73 40.77
C ALA A 395 21.73 8.19 39.79
N LEU A 396 20.86 9.12 40.16
CA LEU A 396 19.89 9.68 39.20
C LEU A 396 20.60 10.45 38.09
N LEU A 397 21.63 11.25 38.41
CA LEU A 397 22.48 11.89 37.41
C LEU A 397 23.26 10.89 36.55
N THR A 398 23.67 9.75 37.12
CA THR A 398 24.37 8.67 36.40
C THR A 398 23.43 7.90 35.47
N ARG A 399 22.18 7.66 35.89
CA ARG A 399 21.11 6.97 35.16
C ARG A 399 20.54 7.85 34.05
N TYR A 400 20.37 9.14 34.31
CA TYR A 400 19.78 10.12 33.39
C TYR A 400 20.83 11.18 33.01
N ARG A 401 21.89 10.75 32.31
CA ARG A 401 23.05 11.59 31.94
C ARG A 401 22.69 12.88 31.18
N THR A 402 21.55 12.91 30.51
CA THR A 402 20.99 14.11 29.84
C THR A 402 20.73 15.28 30.80
N LEU A 403 20.50 15.01 32.09
CA LEU A 403 20.32 16.05 33.12
C LEU A 403 21.66 16.64 33.60
N ALA A 404 22.76 15.90 33.45
CA ALA A 404 24.12 16.34 33.82
C ALA A 404 24.81 17.16 32.71
N GLY A 405 24.24 17.21 31.49
CA GLY A 405 24.81 17.91 30.35
C GLY A 405 24.73 19.45 30.41
N PRO A 406 25.34 20.14 29.43
CA PRO A 406 25.19 21.59 29.26
C PRO A 406 23.72 21.97 29.09
N ALA A 407 23.34 23.17 29.54
CA ALA A 407 21.94 23.60 29.64
C ALA A 407 21.15 23.40 28.34
N GLU A 408 21.75 23.75 27.20
CA GLU A 408 21.19 23.62 25.85
C GLU A 408 20.80 22.18 25.46
N ALA A 409 21.48 21.17 26.01
CA ALA A 409 21.25 19.76 25.74
C ALA A 409 20.29 19.08 26.75
N ARG A 410 19.83 19.79 27.80
CA ARG A 410 18.92 19.22 28.80
C ARG A 410 17.54 18.97 28.21
N ALA A 411 16.98 17.81 28.55
CA ALA A 411 15.67 17.33 28.12
C ALA A 411 15.00 16.54 29.25
N ILE A 412 13.67 16.44 29.23
CA ILE A 412 12.91 15.63 30.17
C ILE A 412 13.24 14.14 29.91
N PRO A 413 13.55 13.33 30.94
CA PRO A 413 13.77 11.89 30.76
C PRO A 413 12.55 11.21 30.13
N ALA A 414 12.76 10.33 29.13
CA ALA A 414 11.69 9.65 28.40
C ALA A 414 10.66 8.93 29.32
N LEU A 415 11.15 8.38 30.44
CA LEU A 415 10.33 7.72 31.47
C LEU A 415 9.27 8.64 32.12
N MET A 416 9.42 9.97 32.05
CA MET A 416 8.41 10.91 32.56
C MET A 416 7.16 10.95 31.68
N PHE A 417 7.28 10.65 30.38
CA PHE A 417 6.15 10.63 29.44
C PHE A 417 5.28 9.37 29.60
N THR A 418 5.81 8.30 30.19
CA THR A 418 5.09 7.05 30.48
C THR A 418 4.56 6.96 31.92
N LEU A 419 4.65 8.05 32.70
CA LEU A 419 4.13 8.11 34.08
C LEU A 419 2.60 8.03 34.14
N THR A 420 2.10 7.47 35.26
CA THR A 420 0.70 7.59 35.64
C THR A 420 0.31 9.06 35.87
N ARG A 421 -0.97 9.40 35.65
CA ARG A 421 -1.51 10.77 35.73
C ARG A 421 -1.08 11.52 36.99
N ASP A 422 -1.15 10.87 38.14
CA ASP A 422 -0.85 11.48 39.44
C ASP A 422 0.66 11.72 39.65
N LYS A 423 1.52 10.83 39.14
CA LYS A 423 2.98 11.01 39.19
C LYS A 423 3.44 12.08 38.21
N LEU A 424 2.83 12.14 37.02
CA LEU A 424 3.11 13.20 36.07
C LEU A 424 2.65 14.57 36.61
N ALA A 425 1.50 14.64 37.26
CA ALA A 425 1.05 15.84 37.97
C ALA A 425 2.04 16.24 39.08
N LEU A 426 2.53 15.28 39.89
CA LEU A 426 3.55 15.54 40.91
C LEU A 426 4.87 16.08 40.30
N PHE A 427 5.33 15.51 39.19
CA PHE A 427 6.52 15.95 38.46
C PHE A 427 6.36 17.41 37.99
N LEU A 428 5.29 17.70 37.24
CA LEU A 428 5.02 19.04 36.72
C LEU A 428 4.81 20.06 37.84
N SER A 429 4.12 19.67 38.92
CA SER A 429 3.90 20.50 40.12
C SER A 429 5.21 21.00 40.72
N ARG A 430 6.21 20.12 40.88
CA ARG A 430 7.52 20.49 41.45
C ARG A 430 8.42 21.23 40.45
N LEU A 431 8.43 20.80 39.18
CA LEU A 431 9.18 21.46 38.12
C LEU A 431 8.74 22.92 37.94
N LEU A 432 7.43 23.16 37.83
CA LEU A 432 6.85 24.49 37.68
C LEU A 432 6.94 25.31 38.97
N ALA A 433 6.92 24.71 40.15
CA ALA A 433 7.10 25.47 41.39
C ALA A 433 8.54 25.97 41.61
N CYS A 434 9.54 25.33 40.99
CA CYS A 434 10.93 25.80 41.03
C CYS A 434 11.27 26.84 39.96
N THR A 435 10.56 26.80 38.83
CA THR A 435 10.86 27.61 37.63
C THR A 435 9.82 28.69 37.33
N GLY A 436 8.65 28.60 37.96
CA GLY A 436 7.46 29.39 37.67
C GLY A 436 7.26 30.59 38.58
N LEU A 437 7.09 31.75 37.95
CA LEU A 437 6.51 32.95 38.54
C LEU A 437 5.01 32.98 38.25
N VAL A 438 4.20 33.28 39.26
CA VAL A 438 2.76 33.51 39.12
C VAL A 438 2.53 35.02 39.14
N GLU A 439 2.11 35.57 38.01
CA GLU A 439 1.77 36.97 37.84
C GLU A 439 0.24 37.14 37.95
N VAL A 440 -0.21 38.11 38.74
CA VAL A 440 -1.62 38.51 38.81
C VAL A 440 -1.81 39.68 37.85
N VAL A 441 -2.66 39.51 36.85
CA VAL A 441 -2.95 40.52 35.83
C VAL A 441 -4.29 41.16 36.14
N GLN A 442 -4.27 42.44 36.52
CA GLN A 442 -5.48 43.26 36.58
C GLN A 442 -5.73 43.87 35.21
N HIS A 443 -6.97 43.73 34.72
CA HIS A 443 -7.44 44.48 33.56
C HIS A 443 -8.01 45.83 34.02
N ASP A 444 -7.21 46.88 33.90
CA ASP A 444 -7.67 48.26 34.00
C ASP A 444 -8.40 48.64 32.71
N GLU A 445 -9.71 48.40 32.64
CA GLU A 445 -10.67 49.35 32.01
C GLU A 445 -12.16 49.04 32.32
N ASP A 446 -12.55 47.76 32.51
CA ASP A 446 -13.96 47.40 32.81
C ASP A 446 -14.10 46.35 33.94
N GLY A 447 -13.85 46.78 35.19
CA GLY A 447 -14.56 46.33 36.40
C GLY A 447 -14.71 44.84 36.78
N GLY A 448 -14.10 43.86 36.09
CA GLY A 448 -14.64 42.49 36.16
C GLY A 448 -13.80 41.27 35.74
N ALA A 449 -12.46 41.28 35.85
CA ALA A 449 -11.70 40.03 35.97
C ALA A 449 -10.27 40.24 36.52
N VAL A 450 -9.91 39.50 37.57
CA VAL A 450 -8.51 39.26 37.92
C VAL A 450 -8.09 38.00 37.17
N ASP A 451 -7.17 38.13 36.21
CA ASP A 451 -6.60 36.98 35.51
C ASP A 451 -5.24 36.59 36.10
N ILE A 452 -4.85 35.33 35.93
CA ILE A 452 -3.61 34.78 36.49
C ILE A 452 -2.78 34.19 35.35
N ALA A 453 -1.53 34.63 35.27
CA ALA A 453 -0.53 34.08 34.37
C ALA A 453 0.52 33.28 35.15
N VAL A 454 0.95 32.15 34.61
CA VAL A 454 2.07 31.36 35.13
C VAL A 454 3.17 31.36 34.08
N ARG A 455 4.34 31.89 34.42
CA ARG A 455 5.52 32.02 33.55
C ARG A 455 6.66 31.19 34.11
N ALA A 456 7.04 30.12 33.42
CA ALA A 456 8.11 29.22 33.84
C ALA A 456 9.34 29.32 32.93
N ALA A 457 10.52 29.53 33.52
CA ALA A 457 11.78 29.54 32.79
C ALA A 457 12.38 28.13 32.71
N SER A 458 12.63 27.63 31.50
CA SER A 458 13.19 26.30 31.26
C SER A 458 14.67 26.37 30.89
N PRO A 459 15.56 25.53 31.46
CA PRO A 459 16.95 25.39 31.05
C PRO A 459 17.24 25.24 29.55
N SER A 460 16.30 24.72 28.74
CA SER A 460 16.47 24.61 27.28
C SER A 460 15.16 24.82 26.50
N PRO A 461 15.21 25.29 25.24
CA PRO A 461 14.03 25.39 24.37
C PRO A 461 13.39 24.03 24.03
N ARG A 462 14.18 22.95 24.05
CA ARG A 462 13.65 21.59 23.89
C ARG A 462 12.82 21.20 25.12
N MET A 463 13.36 21.42 26.32
CA MET A 463 12.68 21.07 27.55
C MET A 463 11.44 21.96 27.78
N ALA A 464 11.45 23.23 27.37
CA ALA A 464 10.27 24.10 27.39
C ALA A 464 9.09 23.50 26.57
N ARG A 465 9.38 23.04 25.34
CA ARG A 465 8.40 22.34 24.49
C ARG A 465 7.94 21.02 25.07
N GLN A 466 8.84 20.25 25.69
CA GLN A 466 8.48 19.02 26.37
C GLN A 466 7.57 19.26 27.59
N VAL A 467 7.75 20.36 28.34
CA VAL A 467 6.80 20.77 29.40
C VAL A 467 5.45 21.20 28.80
N GLN A 468 5.45 22.01 27.73
CA GLN A 468 4.23 22.36 26.98
C GLN A 468 3.46 21.10 26.54
N HIS A 469 4.18 20.10 26.00
CA HIS A 469 3.61 18.82 25.61
C HIS A 469 2.98 18.06 26.79
N LEU A 470 3.67 17.95 27.93
CA LEU A 470 3.15 17.27 29.12
C LEU A 470 1.93 18.00 29.72
N LEU A 471 1.84 19.33 29.59
CA LEU A 471 0.67 20.11 29.99
C LEU A 471 -0.57 19.83 29.14
N LEU A 472 -0.42 19.58 27.84
CA LEU A 472 -1.53 19.20 26.94
C LEU A 472 -2.21 17.89 27.36
N ARG A 473 -1.52 17.01 28.09
CA ARG A 473 -2.11 15.77 28.63
C ARG A 473 -3.18 16.02 29.69
N PHE A 474 -3.06 17.13 30.42
CA PHE A 474 -4.10 17.63 31.33
C PHE A 474 -5.10 18.57 30.62
N GLY A 475 -4.94 18.75 29.31
CA GLY A 475 -5.65 19.74 28.49
C GLY A 475 -5.31 21.18 28.86
N VAL A 476 -4.11 21.43 29.39
CA VAL A 476 -3.60 22.78 29.69
C VAL A 476 -2.80 23.26 28.48
N SER A 477 -3.39 24.15 27.69
CA SER A 477 -2.69 24.84 26.61
C SER A 477 -1.74 25.91 27.16
N SER A 478 -0.55 26.02 26.57
CA SER A 478 0.50 26.97 26.97
C SER A 478 1.27 27.47 25.75
N ALA A 479 1.88 28.65 25.86
CA ALA A 479 2.71 29.25 24.82
C ALA A 479 4.20 29.22 25.22
N VAL A 480 5.09 28.91 24.29
CA VAL A 480 6.54 28.84 24.51
C VAL A 480 7.27 29.90 23.66
N ALA A 481 8.07 30.74 24.30
CA ALA A 481 8.94 31.71 23.64
C ALA A 481 10.40 31.42 24.02
N GLY A 482 11.11 30.69 23.14
CA GLY A 482 12.47 30.23 23.40
C GLY A 482 12.51 29.28 24.60
N THR A 483 13.05 29.74 25.72
CA THR A 483 13.13 29.01 26.99
C THR A 483 11.96 29.27 27.94
N VAL A 484 11.09 30.25 27.68
CA VAL A 484 10.03 30.67 28.61
C VAL A 484 8.68 30.08 28.20
N LEU A 485 8.06 29.33 29.10
CA LEU A 485 6.70 28.82 28.97
C LEU A 485 5.72 29.73 29.71
N THR A 486 4.58 30.03 29.09
CA THR A 486 3.53 30.90 29.64
C THR A 486 2.16 30.24 29.56
N VAL A 487 1.43 30.21 30.67
CA VAL A 487 0.02 29.80 30.80
C VAL A 487 -0.79 31.01 31.27
N LYS A 488 -2.00 31.25 30.74
CA LYS A 488 -2.87 32.39 31.10
C LYS A 488 -4.34 31.98 31.18
N GLY A 489 -5.21 32.83 31.72
CA GLY A 489 -6.66 32.65 31.59
C GLY A 489 -7.20 31.38 32.24
N GLU A 490 -8.21 30.81 31.58
CA GLU A 490 -8.79 29.51 31.92
C GLU A 490 -7.75 28.38 32.00
N GLN A 491 -6.68 28.44 31.19
CA GLN A 491 -5.62 27.42 31.20
C GLN A 491 -4.81 27.47 32.49
N ALA A 492 -4.61 28.66 33.09
CA ALA A 492 -3.98 28.79 34.40
C ALA A 492 -4.91 28.24 35.51
N ARG A 493 -6.23 28.50 35.44
CA ARG A 493 -7.22 27.87 36.34
C ARG A 493 -7.13 26.33 36.26
N ARG A 494 -7.09 25.78 35.04
CA ARG A 494 -6.97 24.34 34.79
C ARG A 494 -5.64 23.77 35.32
N LEU A 495 -4.52 24.49 35.17
CA LEU A 495 -3.23 24.15 35.77
C LEU A 495 -3.33 23.99 37.30
N PHE A 496 -3.89 24.99 38.00
CA PHE A 496 -4.05 24.92 39.47
C PHE A 496 -5.02 23.83 39.92
N ARG A 497 -6.07 23.55 39.13
CA ARG A 497 -7.06 22.50 39.42
C ARG A 497 -6.47 21.11 39.28
N GLU A 498 -5.94 20.78 38.10
CA GLU A 498 -5.50 19.43 37.72
C GLU A 498 -4.13 19.07 38.31
N ILE A 499 -3.16 19.99 38.26
CA ILE A 499 -1.77 19.74 38.67
C ILE A 499 -1.53 20.32 40.08
N GLY A 500 -1.85 21.60 40.27
CA GLY A 500 -1.63 22.34 41.51
C GLY A 500 -0.15 22.70 41.74
N LEU A 501 0.10 23.91 42.25
CA LEU A 501 1.45 24.39 42.58
C LEU A 501 1.57 24.61 44.10
N PRO A 502 2.57 24.05 44.78
CA PRO A 502 2.82 24.32 46.21
C PRO A 502 3.12 25.81 46.45
N GLY A 503 2.62 26.33 47.57
CA GLY A 503 2.65 27.76 47.92
C GLY A 503 1.49 28.58 47.34
N TRP A 504 0.66 27.98 46.49
CA TRP A 504 -0.50 28.62 45.84
C TRP A 504 -1.82 27.88 46.12
N GLU A 505 -1.92 27.21 47.27
CA GLU A 505 -3.07 26.37 47.65
C GLU A 505 -4.40 27.15 47.66
N ARG A 506 -4.36 28.45 47.97
CA ARG A 506 -5.54 29.34 47.94
C ARG A 506 -6.09 29.55 46.52
N LEU A 507 -5.25 29.47 45.48
CA LEU A 507 -5.72 29.51 44.08
C LEU A 507 -6.39 28.20 43.66
N ARG A 508 -6.11 27.09 44.35
CA ARG A 508 -6.77 25.81 44.09
C ARG A 508 -8.23 25.80 44.54
N SER A 509 -8.60 26.60 45.53
CA SER A 509 -10.02 26.86 45.85
C SER A 509 -10.66 27.82 44.86
N TRP A 510 -9.98 28.89 44.44
CA TRP A 510 -10.47 29.81 43.39
C TRP A 510 -10.81 29.07 42.08
N ALA A 511 -9.92 28.17 41.62
CA ALA A 511 -10.11 27.36 40.42
C ALA A 511 -11.25 26.31 40.50
N ARG A 512 -11.94 26.18 41.64
CA ARG A 512 -13.10 25.29 41.85
C ARG A 512 -14.46 26.00 41.85
N PHE A 513 -14.49 27.33 41.95
CA PHE A 513 -15.74 28.06 42.18
C PHE A 513 -16.53 28.45 40.91
N ASP A 514 -15.99 28.17 39.73
CA ASP A 514 -16.62 28.49 38.45
C ASP A 514 -17.19 27.22 37.80
N GLN A 515 -18.52 27.01 37.94
CA GLN A 515 -19.28 25.92 37.29
C GLN A 515 -19.97 26.38 36.00
N GLY A 516 -19.50 27.45 35.36
CA GLY A 516 -19.97 27.90 34.06
C GLY A 516 -19.63 26.93 32.94
N GLN A 517 -20.61 26.11 32.53
CA GLN A 517 -20.69 25.39 31.25
C GLN A 517 -19.37 24.83 30.68
N LEU A 518 -19.06 23.58 31.04
CA LEU A 518 -18.22 22.69 30.21
C LEU A 518 -18.99 22.29 28.93
N LEU A 519 -19.20 23.26 28.05
CA LEU A 519 -19.57 23.01 26.65
C LEU A 519 -18.43 22.23 25.99
N THR A 520 -18.79 21.34 25.06
CA THR A 520 -17.87 20.52 24.27
C THR A 520 -16.83 21.39 23.56
N GLN A 521 -15.64 21.54 24.15
CA GLN A 521 -14.50 22.19 23.51
C GLN A 521 -13.99 21.27 22.39
N PRO A 522 -13.62 21.82 21.21
CA PRO A 522 -13.03 21.02 20.14
C PRO A 522 -11.65 20.46 20.55
N ASP A 523 -11.32 19.27 20.04
CA ASP A 523 -10.03 18.62 20.29
C ASP A 523 -8.84 19.34 19.62
N ILE A 524 -9.13 20.35 18.77
CA ILE A 524 -8.16 21.21 18.08
C ILE A 524 -8.40 22.69 18.37
N VAL A 525 -7.32 23.48 18.38
CA VAL A 525 -7.30 24.95 18.44
C VAL A 525 -6.59 25.47 17.19
N TRP A 526 -6.94 26.67 16.74
CA TRP A 526 -6.29 27.35 15.63
C TRP A 526 -5.13 28.23 16.14
N ASP A 527 -3.92 27.96 15.68
CA ASP A 527 -2.68 28.61 16.12
C ASP A 527 -1.92 29.19 14.90
N PRO A 528 -1.75 30.52 14.78
CA PRO A 528 -1.06 31.17 13.66
C PRO A 528 0.37 30.68 13.46
N VAL A 529 0.77 30.45 12.20
CA VAL A 529 2.17 30.23 11.82
C VAL A 529 2.97 31.51 12.08
N ALA A 530 3.96 31.45 12.98
CA ALA A 530 4.85 32.55 13.30
C ALA A 530 6.09 32.62 12.40
N ALA A 531 6.57 31.48 11.88
CA ALA A 531 7.70 31.42 10.94
C ALA A 531 7.68 30.14 10.08
N ILE A 532 8.27 30.22 8.88
CA ILE A 532 8.58 29.07 8.02
C ILE A 532 10.04 29.24 7.55
N ASP A 533 10.96 28.49 8.15
CA ASP A 533 12.40 28.57 7.92
C ASP A 533 12.90 27.34 7.14
N TYR A 534 13.84 27.48 6.21
CA TYR A 534 14.48 26.31 5.56
C TYR A 534 15.50 25.67 6.50
N SER A 535 15.38 24.35 6.72
CA SER A 535 16.20 23.58 7.66
C SER A 535 17.29 22.70 7.01
N GLY A 536 17.33 22.65 5.67
CA GLY A 536 18.30 21.86 4.92
C GLY A 536 17.77 20.52 4.40
N ASP A 537 18.62 19.82 3.65
CA ASP A 537 18.37 18.46 3.14
C ASP A 537 18.70 17.43 4.22
N VAL A 538 17.68 16.74 4.74
CA VAL A 538 17.80 15.81 5.88
C VAL A 538 16.96 14.55 5.64
N GLN A 539 17.28 13.48 6.37
CA GLN A 539 16.50 12.23 6.33
C GLN A 539 15.07 12.49 6.80
N VAL A 540 14.10 12.00 6.03
CA VAL A 540 12.66 12.09 6.33
C VAL A 540 11.98 10.72 6.29
N TYR A 541 10.87 10.62 7.00
CA TYR A 541 10.07 9.40 7.19
C TYR A 541 8.57 9.72 7.06
N ASP A 542 7.75 8.70 6.86
CA ASP A 542 6.29 8.81 6.67
C ASP A 542 5.54 7.56 7.23
N LEU A 543 4.25 7.72 7.52
CA LEU A 543 3.33 6.70 8.03
C LEU A 543 2.07 6.65 7.15
N THR A 544 1.76 5.49 6.57
CA THR A 544 0.49 5.31 5.83
C THR A 544 -0.64 4.97 6.80
N ILE A 545 -1.79 5.64 6.70
CA ILE A 545 -3.02 5.31 7.44
C ILE A 545 -4.17 5.12 6.44
N LEU A 546 -4.91 4.01 6.58
CA LEU A 546 -5.90 3.54 5.61
C LEU A 546 -7.30 4.14 5.75
N GLU A 547 -7.74 4.51 6.96
CA GLU A 547 -9.13 4.94 7.20
C GLU A 547 -9.30 6.46 7.22
N THR A 548 -8.44 7.16 7.96
CA THR A 548 -8.51 8.62 8.11
C THR A 548 -7.71 9.37 7.06
N HIS A 549 -6.81 8.65 6.35
CA HIS A 549 -5.76 9.18 5.49
C HIS A 549 -4.93 10.31 6.15
N ASN A 550 -4.92 10.39 7.48
CA ASN A 550 -4.40 11.51 8.25
C ASN A 550 -3.78 11.03 9.58
N PHE A 551 -2.73 11.69 10.08
CA PHE A 551 -2.11 11.37 11.38
C PHE A 551 -1.43 12.60 11.99
N ILE A 552 -1.59 12.81 13.29
CA ILE A 552 -1.00 13.94 14.01
C ILE A 552 0.48 13.67 14.24
N ALA A 553 1.30 14.45 13.55
CA ALA A 553 2.74 14.39 13.57
C ALA A 553 3.33 15.78 13.81
N ASN A 554 3.55 16.14 15.08
CA ASN A 554 3.64 17.54 15.50
C ASN A 554 2.50 18.40 14.87
N ASP A 555 1.30 17.80 14.75
CA ASP A 555 0.01 18.46 14.46
C ASP A 555 -0.49 18.58 12.94
N VAL A 556 -0.25 17.62 11.98
CA VAL A 556 -0.25 17.82 10.46
C VAL A 556 -0.61 16.60 9.44
N CYS A 557 -1.34 16.69 8.25
CA CYS A 557 -1.84 15.55 7.34
C CYS A 557 -2.23 15.72 5.76
N VAL A 558 -2.46 14.66 4.87
CA VAL A 558 -2.45 14.72 3.30
C VAL A 558 -3.30 13.74 2.36
N HIS A 559 -3.57 14.04 1.02
CA HIS A 559 -4.25 13.20 -0.08
C HIS A 559 -3.83 13.44 -1.63
N ASN A 560 -4.46 12.86 -2.72
CA ASN A 560 -3.90 12.71 -4.14
C ASN A 560 -4.76 12.54 -5.50
N THR A 561 -6.11 12.44 -5.57
CA THR A 561 -6.93 11.81 -6.70
C THR A 561 -7.12 12.50 -8.10
N THR A 562 -6.60 13.70 -8.37
CA THR A 562 -7.30 14.68 -9.26
C THR A 562 -7.54 14.39 -10.76
N LEU A 563 -6.63 13.74 -11.52
CA LEU A 563 -6.70 13.74 -13.01
C LEU A 563 -7.93 13.03 -13.58
N SER A 564 -8.23 11.83 -13.08
CA SER A 564 -9.32 10.98 -13.59
C SER A 564 -10.70 11.63 -13.43
N LEU A 565 -10.87 12.45 -12.40
CA LEU A 565 -12.09 13.22 -12.19
C LEU A 565 -12.27 14.29 -13.27
N ASN A 566 -11.23 15.03 -13.65
CA ASN A 566 -11.39 16.06 -14.70
C ASN A 566 -11.76 15.45 -16.07
N ILE A 567 -11.27 14.25 -16.38
CA ILE A 567 -11.67 13.49 -17.59
C ILE A 567 -13.16 13.10 -17.51
N ALA A 568 -13.58 12.49 -16.39
CA ALA A 568 -14.99 12.12 -16.16
C ALA A 568 -15.93 13.33 -16.26
N GLN A 569 -15.54 14.45 -15.64
CA GLN A 569 -16.27 15.71 -15.66
C GLN A 569 -16.41 16.25 -17.08
N HIS A 570 -15.33 16.24 -17.88
CA HIS A 570 -15.38 16.73 -19.24
C HIS A 570 -16.31 15.88 -20.13
N ALA A 571 -16.19 14.55 -20.05
CA ALA A 571 -17.04 13.62 -20.78
C ALA A 571 -18.54 13.80 -20.43
N ALA A 572 -18.87 13.96 -19.15
CA ALA A 572 -20.25 14.14 -18.70
C ALA A 572 -20.81 15.54 -19.02
N VAL A 573 -20.08 16.62 -18.70
CA VAL A 573 -20.57 17.99 -18.83
C VAL A 573 -20.58 18.44 -20.30
N ALA A 574 -19.46 18.27 -21.01
CA ALA A 574 -19.31 18.81 -22.36
C ALA A 574 -19.88 17.90 -23.46
N HIS A 575 -19.86 16.59 -23.25
CA HIS A 575 -20.28 15.59 -24.25
C HIS A 575 -21.49 14.77 -23.84
N GLN A 576 -22.07 15.00 -22.66
CA GLN A 576 -23.26 14.30 -22.16
C GLN A 576 -23.12 12.77 -22.15
N VAL A 577 -21.87 12.28 -22.02
CA VAL A 577 -21.56 10.85 -21.91
C VAL A 577 -21.89 10.40 -20.49
N PRO A 578 -22.74 9.39 -20.27
CA PRO A 578 -23.04 8.93 -18.93
C PRO A 578 -21.83 8.22 -18.30
N VAL A 579 -21.42 8.67 -17.10
CA VAL A 579 -20.20 8.22 -16.41
C VAL A 579 -20.54 7.59 -15.06
N ALA A 580 -20.01 6.40 -14.79
CA ALA A 580 -20.05 5.76 -13.47
C ALA A 580 -18.69 5.91 -12.76
N ILE A 581 -18.72 6.33 -11.51
CA ILE A 581 -17.53 6.56 -10.67
C ILE A 581 -17.65 5.72 -9.41
N PHE A 582 -16.78 4.72 -9.28
CA PHE A 582 -16.62 3.91 -8.08
C PHE A 582 -15.47 4.49 -7.26
N SER A 583 -15.78 5.10 -6.11
CA SER A 583 -14.80 5.75 -5.23
C SER A 583 -14.66 5.00 -3.92
N LEU A 584 -13.46 4.50 -3.68
CA LEU A 584 -13.12 3.63 -2.55
C LEU A 584 -12.36 4.40 -1.46
N GLU A 585 -11.71 5.51 -1.84
CA GLU A 585 -10.91 6.37 -0.95
C GLU A 585 -11.60 7.70 -0.57
N THR A 586 -12.52 8.21 -1.40
CA THR A 586 -13.11 9.56 -1.23
C THR A 586 -14.64 9.49 -1.18
N SER A 587 -15.28 10.21 -0.25
CA SER A 587 -16.76 10.22 -0.17
C SER A 587 -17.40 10.95 -1.37
N LYS A 588 -18.65 10.62 -1.69
CA LYS A 588 -19.38 11.27 -2.79
C LYS A 588 -19.49 12.79 -2.62
N GLU A 589 -19.64 13.29 -1.39
CA GLU A 589 -19.71 14.73 -1.10
C GLU A 589 -18.40 15.44 -1.43
N GLN A 590 -17.27 14.81 -1.07
CA GLN A 590 -15.93 15.34 -1.36
C GLN A 590 -15.64 15.31 -2.88
N LEU A 591 -16.13 14.30 -3.61
CA LEU A 591 -16.06 14.27 -5.08
C LEU A 591 -16.91 15.36 -5.73
N VAL A 592 -18.17 15.52 -5.32
CA VAL A 592 -19.07 16.57 -5.83
C VAL A 592 -18.49 17.96 -5.56
N GLN A 593 -17.88 18.17 -4.39
CA GLN A 593 -17.19 19.42 -4.08
C GLN A 593 -16.01 19.67 -5.04
N ARG A 594 -15.20 18.64 -5.34
CA ARG A 594 -14.10 18.75 -6.32
C ARG A 594 -14.62 19.09 -7.72
N PHE A 595 -15.72 18.48 -8.17
CA PHE A 595 -16.36 18.82 -9.44
C PHE A 595 -16.84 20.28 -9.47
N LEU A 596 -17.51 20.75 -8.40
CA LEU A 596 -17.97 22.13 -8.30
C LEU A 596 -16.81 23.14 -8.37
N CYS A 597 -15.71 22.91 -7.66
CA CYS A 597 -14.52 23.77 -7.72
C CYS A 597 -13.91 23.82 -9.12
N ALA A 598 -13.74 22.65 -9.74
CA ALA A 598 -13.17 22.52 -11.07
C ALA A 598 -14.06 23.17 -12.14
N GLU A 599 -15.39 23.05 -12.03
CA GLU A 599 -16.36 23.59 -13.00
C GLU A 599 -16.61 25.10 -12.84
N ALA A 600 -16.62 25.59 -11.59
CA ALA A 600 -16.84 27.00 -11.28
C ALA A 600 -15.57 27.86 -11.42
N GLU A 601 -14.39 27.23 -11.49
CA GLU A 601 -13.08 27.89 -11.35
C GLU A 601 -13.05 28.75 -10.06
N VAL A 602 -13.42 28.09 -8.96
CA VAL A 602 -13.45 28.64 -7.59
C VAL A 602 -12.52 27.79 -6.73
N ASP A 603 -11.69 28.46 -5.93
CA ASP A 603 -10.81 27.83 -4.96
C ASP A 603 -11.61 26.93 -4.00
N GLY A 604 -11.23 25.65 -3.93
CA GLY A 604 -11.87 24.68 -3.05
C GLY A 604 -11.68 24.98 -1.57
N SER A 605 -10.71 25.82 -1.19
CA SER A 605 -10.60 26.34 0.17
C SER A 605 -11.78 27.25 0.54
N LYS A 606 -12.23 28.11 -0.39
CA LYS A 606 -13.41 28.97 -0.23
C LYS A 606 -14.70 28.16 -0.15
N LEU A 607 -14.84 27.13 -1.01
CA LEU A 607 -16.02 26.27 -1.01
C LEU A 607 -16.11 25.36 0.23
N ARG A 608 -14.98 25.04 0.88
CA ARG A 608 -14.96 24.32 2.18
C ARG A 608 -15.23 25.21 3.39
N THR A 609 -14.77 26.46 3.36
CA THR A 609 -14.96 27.42 4.46
C THR A 609 -16.31 28.11 4.46
N GLY A 610 -16.94 28.25 3.29
CA GLY A 610 -18.06 29.16 3.10
C GLY A 610 -17.65 30.62 2.88
N PHE A 611 -16.35 30.97 2.90
CA PHE A 611 -15.86 32.32 2.53
C PHE A 611 -15.84 32.53 1.01
N LEU A 612 -17.02 32.40 0.41
CA LEU A 612 -17.28 32.70 -0.98
C LEU A 612 -17.54 34.20 -1.15
N SER A 613 -16.87 34.83 -2.11
CA SER A 613 -17.20 36.21 -2.46
C SER A 613 -18.54 36.29 -3.21
N ASP A 614 -19.17 37.46 -3.23
CA ASP A 614 -20.37 37.72 -4.05
C ASP A 614 -20.14 37.41 -5.54
N SER A 615 -18.89 37.42 -6.00
CA SER A 615 -18.51 37.05 -7.38
C SER A 615 -18.36 35.54 -7.61
N ASP A 616 -18.22 34.74 -6.55
CA ASP A 616 -18.08 33.28 -6.62
C ASP A 616 -19.45 32.58 -6.66
N TRP A 617 -20.47 33.12 -5.98
CA TRP A 617 -21.84 32.58 -6.00
C TRP A 617 -22.44 32.44 -7.43
N PRO A 618 -22.34 33.43 -8.35
CA PRO A 618 -22.78 33.27 -9.73
C PRO A 618 -21.96 32.27 -10.56
N LYS A 619 -20.72 31.96 -10.17
CA LYS A 619 -19.94 30.90 -10.82
C LYS A 619 -20.42 29.53 -10.35
N LEU A 620 -20.60 29.36 -9.03
CA LEU A 620 -21.09 28.13 -8.42
C LEU A 620 -22.51 27.81 -8.86
N ALA A 621 -23.42 28.78 -8.93
CA ALA A 621 -24.78 28.54 -9.46
C ALA A 621 -24.77 28.04 -10.91
N ARG A 622 -23.92 28.62 -11.77
CA ARG A 622 -23.74 28.16 -13.17
C ARG A 622 -23.03 26.80 -13.28
N ALA A 623 -22.15 26.46 -12.35
CA ALA A 623 -21.54 25.15 -12.25
C ALA A 623 -22.54 24.09 -11.77
N MET A 624 -23.33 24.39 -10.73
CA MET A 624 -24.39 23.53 -10.22
C MET A 624 -25.44 23.21 -11.29
N GLY A 625 -25.88 24.21 -12.08
CA GLY A 625 -26.81 23.96 -13.19
C GLY A 625 -26.25 22.94 -14.19
N ARG A 626 -25.03 23.18 -14.69
CA ARG A 626 -24.37 22.27 -15.66
C ARG A 626 -24.05 20.88 -15.08
N LEU A 627 -23.69 20.79 -13.80
CA LEU A 627 -23.45 19.51 -13.13
C LEU A 627 -24.75 18.76 -12.79
N SER A 628 -25.86 19.46 -12.59
CA SER A 628 -27.19 18.84 -12.37
C SER A 628 -27.78 18.25 -13.64
N GLU A 629 -27.37 18.74 -14.82
CA GLU A 629 -27.73 18.19 -16.12
C GLU A 629 -26.77 17.07 -16.58
N ALA A 630 -25.54 17.04 -16.05
CA ALA A 630 -24.52 16.07 -16.43
C ALA A 630 -24.83 14.65 -15.89
N PRO A 631 -24.79 13.60 -16.74
CA PRO A 631 -25.12 12.22 -16.34
C PRO A 631 -23.98 11.53 -15.58
N VAL A 632 -23.68 11.99 -14.35
CA VAL A 632 -22.65 11.41 -13.47
C VAL A 632 -23.30 10.58 -12.34
N TYR A 633 -22.88 9.33 -12.22
CA TYR A 633 -23.34 8.39 -11.19
C TYR A 633 -22.16 8.02 -10.28
N ILE A 634 -22.29 8.25 -8.98
CA ILE A 634 -21.22 8.02 -7.99
C ILE A 634 -21.63 6.92 -7.02
N ASP A 635 -20.70 6.02 -6.72
CA ASP A 635 -20.82 4.94 -5.74
C ASP A 635 -19.60 4.99 -4.80
N ASP A 636 -19.83 5.30 -3.53
CA ASP A 636 -18.80 5.45 -2.48
C ASP A 636 -18.71 4.22 -1.53
N SER A 637 -19.07 3.04 -2.02
CA SER A 637 -19.04 1.77 -1.26
C SER A 637 -17.60 1.28 -1.03
N ALA A 638 -17.05 1.50 0.17
CA ALA A 638 -15.64 1.27 0.53
C ALA A 638 -15.07 -0.14 0.24
N ASN A 639 -15.90 -1.19 0.23
CA ASN A 639 -15.48 -2.60 0.08
C ASN A 639 -16.09 -3.29 -1.16
N ILE A 640 -16.47 -2.54 -2.19
CA ILE A 640 -17.20 -3.10 -3.35
C ILE A 640 -16.35 -4.10 -4.17
N SER A 641 -16.98 -5.18 -4.59
CA SER A 641 -16.36 -6.21 -5.45
C SER A 641 -16.50 -5.89 -6.95
N VAL A 642 -15.67 -6.51 -7.80
CA VAL A 642 -15.82 -6.36 -9.26
C VAL A 642 -17.12 -6.99 -9.79
N ILE A 643 -17.74 -7.92 -9.04
CA ILE A 643 -19.04 -8.52 -9.41
C ILE A 643 -20.17 -7.51 -9.14
N GLU A 644 -20.15 -6.85 -7.99
CA GLU A 644 -21.11 -5.80 -7.64
C GLU A 644 -20.98 -4.58 -8.57
N MET A 645 -19.75 -4.14 -8.87
CA MET A 645 -19.50 -3.11 -9.89
C MET A 645 -20.10 -3.52 -11.24
N ARG A 646 -19.92 -4.79 -11.67
CA ARG A 646 -20.47 -5.31 -12.92
C ARG A 646 -22.00 -5.29 -12.94
N ALA A 647 -22.64 -5.68 -11.83
CA ALA A 647 -24.10 -5.63 -11.70
C ALA A 647 -24.64 -4.19 -11.81
N LYS A 648 -24.03 -3.25 -11.07
CA LYS A 648 -24.40 -1.82 -11.11
C LYS A 648 -24.14 -1.20 -12.49
N ALA A 649 -22.99 -1.46 -13.10
CA ALA A 649 -22.63 -0.95 -14.43
C ALA A 649 -23.52 -1.52 -15.56
N ARG A 650 -23.89 -2.81 -15.50
CA ARG A 650 -24.88 -3.41 -16.43
C ARG A 650 -26.23 -2.69 -16.34
N LYS A 651 -26.72 -2.46 -15.12
CA LYS A 651 -27.98 -1.75 -14.87
C LYS A 651 -27.94 -0.33 -15.46
N LEU A 652 -26.90 0.45 -15.14
CA LEU A 652 -26.70 1.79 -15.69
C LEU A 652 -26.56 1.80 -17.22
N LYS A 653 -25.91 0.79 -17.83
CA LYS A 653 -25.85 0.68 -19.30
C LYS A 653 -27.24 0.44 -19.90
N ALA A 654 -28.06 -0.42 -19.29
CA ALA A 654 -29.40 -0.73 -19.79
C ALA A 654 -30.41 0.41 -19.58
N GLU A 655 -30.34 1.14 -18.46
CA GLU A 655 -31.28 2.22 -18.12
C GLU A 655 -30.89 3.58 -18.74
N HIS A 656 -29.58 3.85 -18.86
CA HIS A 656 -29.07 5.20 -19.18
C HIS A 656 -27.99 5.26 -20.27
N GLY A 657 -27.56 4.13 -20.85
CA GLY A 657 -26.58 4.14 -21.94
C GLY A 657 -25.16 4.53 -21.49
N LEU A 658 -24.72 4.01 -20.34
CA LEU A 658 -23.37 4.17 -19.78
C LEU A 658 -22.25 4.16 -20.84
N GLY A 659 -21.36 5.16 -20.80
CA GLY A 659 -20.29 5.36 -21.79
C GLY A 659 -18.87 5.49 -21.22
N LEU A 660 -18.69 5.66 -19.91
CA LEU A 660 -17.37 5.67 -19.24
C LEU A 660 -17.48 5.11 -17.82
N ILE A 661 -16.47 4.35 -17.39
CA ILE A 661 -16.33 3.89 -15.99
C ILE A 661 -15.01 4.41 -15.41
N VAL A 662 -15.04 4.92 -14.18
CA VAL A 662 -13.86 5.33 -13.41
C VAL A 662 -13.84 4.59 -12.07
N VAL A 663 -12.68 4.07 -11.66
CA VAL A 663 -12.47 3.38 -10.39
C VAL A 663 -11.27 3.98 -9.65
N ASP A 664 -11.50 4.49 -8.44
CA ASP A 664 -10.48 5.18 -7.61
C ASP A 664 -10.42 4.58 -6.19
N TYR A 665 -9.43 3.74 -5.82
CA TYR A 665 -8.32 3.21 -6.61
C TYR A 665 -8.26 1.68 -6.58
N LEU A 666 -7.64 1.09 -7.62
CA LEU A 666 -7.67 -0.35 -7.90
C LEU A 666 -7.25 -1.22 -6.71
N GLN A 667 -6.27 -0.75 -5.91
CA GLN A 667 -5.78 -1.47 -4.74
C GLN A 667 -6.66 -1.38 -3.48
N MET A 668 -7.89 -0.85 -3.55
CA MET A 668 -8.91 -1.01 -2.49
C MET A 668 -10.00 -2.02 -2.82
N ILE A 669 -10.09 -2.47 -4.07
CA ILE A 669 -11.06 -3.47 -4.51
C ILE A 669 -10.78 -4.80 -3.78
N GLN A 670 -11.83 -5.46 -3.30
CA GLN A 670 -11.72 -6.79 -2.67
C GLN A 670 -11.93 -7.91 -3.70
N SER A 671 -11.14 -8.99 -3.59
CA SER A 671 -11.44 -10.26 -4.26
C SER A 671 -12.25 -11.19 -3.36
N TYR A 672 -13.23 -11.90 -3.92
CA TYR A 672 -13.98 -12.96 -3.23
C TYR A 672 -13.11 -14.17 -2.83
N LYS A 673 -11.90 -14.30 -3.37
CA LYS A 673 -10.96 -15.34 -2.94
C LYS A 673 -10.05 -14.80 -1.85
N ARG A 674 -9.98 -15.51 -0.72
CA ARG A 674 -8.84 -15.42 0.21
C ARG A 674 -7.57 -15.92 -0.48
N THR A 675 -6.93 -15.02 -1.22
CA THR A 675 -5.63 -15.24 -1.84
C THR A 675 -4.56 -14.76 -0.86
N GLU A 676 -3.57 -15.60 -0.55
CA GLU A 676 -2.50 -15.27 0.41
C GLU A 676 -1.57 -14.12 -0.06
N ASN A 677 -1.74 -13.61 -1.28
CA ASN A 677 -0.87 -12.62 -1.91
C ASN A 677 -1.68 -11.50 -2.60
N ARG A 678 -1.50 -10.26 -2.12
CA ARG A 678 -2.14 -9.04 -2.65
C ARG A 678 -1.77 -8.76 -4.12
N THR A 679 -0.59 -9.15 -4.60
CA THR A 679 -0.20 -8.99 -6.02
C THR A 679 -1.04 -9.86 -6.95
N GLN A 680 -1.33 -11.11 -6.56
CA GLN A 680 -2.21 -11.99 -7.32
C GLN A 680 -3.65 -11.49 -7.30
N GLU A 681 -4.12 -11.02 -6.13
CA GLU A 681 -5.45 -10.42 -5.98
C GLU A 681 -5.65 -9.22 -6.94
N ILE A 682 -4.71 -8.27 -6.92
CA ILE A 682 -4.66 -7.11 -7.82
C ILE A 682 -4.66 -7.52 -9.31
N SER A 683 -4.00 -8.63 -9.63
CA SER A 683 -3.93 -9.17 -10.99
C SER A 683 -5.25 -9.80 -11.47
N GLU A 684 -5.93 -10.54 -10.58
CA GLU A 684 -7.28 -11.07 -10.80
C GLU A 684 -8.32 -9.95 -10.93
N ILE A 685 -8.21 -8.90 -10.11
CA ILE A 685 -9.01 -7.67 -10.18
C ILE A 685 -8.83 -6.97 -11.53
N ALA A 686 -7.59 -6.74 -11.98
CA ALA A 686 -7.32 -6.12 -13.28
C ALA A 686 -7.89 -6.93 -14.46
N ARG A 687 -7.75 -8.26 -14.46
CA ARG A 687 -8.40 -9.14 -15.44
C ARG A 687 -9.92 -9.02 -15.42
N SER A 688 -10.51 -8.94 -14.23
CA SER A 688 -11.95 -8.82 -14.05
C SER A 688 -12.48 -7.46 -14.54
N LEU A 689 -11.74 -6.38 -14.34
CA LEU A 689 -12.03 -5.04 -14.87
C LEU A 689 -11.89 -4.97 -16.40
N LYS A 690 -10.87 -5.59 -17.00
CA LYS A 690 -10.77 -5.68 -18.47
C LYS A 690 -11.87 -6.56 -19.08
N SER A 691 -12.30 -7.61 -18.37
CA SER A 691 -13.49 -8.39 -18.75
C SER A 691 -14.75 -7.53 -18.72
N LEU A 692 -14.94 -6.71 -17.68
CA LEU A 692 -16.05 -5.77 -17.58
C LEU A 692 -16.06 -4.74 -18.72
N ALA A 693 -14.91 -4.11 -19.00
CA ALA A 693 -14.75 -3.15 -20.09
C ALA A 693 -15.12 -3.78 -21.45
N LYS A 694 -14.61 -4.99 -21.74
CA LYS A 694 -14.94 -5.74 -22.96
C LYS A 694 -16.41 -6.12 -23.05
N GLU A 695 -16.99 -6.66 -21.99
CA GLU A 695 -18.39 -7.12 -21.97
C GLU A 695 -19.36 -5.96 -22.19
N LEU A 696 -19.06 -4.79 -21.61
CA LEU A 696 -19.89 -3.61 -21.76
C LEU A 696 -19.49 -2.73 -22.97
N GLU A 697 -18.41 -3.03 -23.68
CA GLU A 697 -17.85 -2.19 -24.74
C GLU A 697 -17.61 -0.73 -24.32
N ILE A 698 -17.23 -0.51 -23.05
CA ILE A 698 -17.06 0.81 -22.44
C ILE A 698 -15.58 1.01 -22.04
N PRO A 699 -14.98 2.19 -22.27
CA PRO A 699 -13.68 2.53 -21.69
C PRO A 699 -13.73 2.53 -20.16
N LEU A 700 -12.75 1.92 -19.52
CA LEU A 700 -12.61 1.89 -18.06
C LEU A 700 -11.28 2.51 -17.63
N ILE A 701 -11.35 3.56 -16.80
CA ILE A 701 -10.19 4.16 -16.14
C ILE A 701 -10.05 3.56 -14.74
N ALA A 702 -8.90 2.93 -14.46
CA ALA A 702 -8.54 2.49 -13.13
C ALA A 702 -7.36 3.31 -12.59
N VAL A 703 -7.56 4.01 -11.47
CA VAL A 703 -6.47 4.68 -10.76
C VAL A 703 -5.64 3.63 -10.03
N SER A 704 -4.31 3.73 -10.11
CA SER A 704 -3.38 2.83 -9.44
C SER A 704 -2.28 3.62 -8.73
N GLN A 705 -2.05 3.31 -7.46
CA GLN A 705 -0.93 3.90 -6.72
C GLN A 705 0.41 3.21 -7.07
N LEU A 706 1.45 3.99 -7.36
CA LEU A 706 2.81 3.49 -7.60
C LEU A 706 3.56 3.20 -6.28
N SER A 707 4.45 2.20 -6.28
CA SER A 707 5.34 1.99 -5.13
C SER A 707 6.36 3.13 -4.99
N ARG A 708 6.82 3.40 -3.77
CA ARG A 708 7.82 4.44 -3.50
C ARG A 708 9.24 4.08 -3.95
N ALA A 709 9.48 2.84 -4.40
CA ALA A 709 10.76 2.41 -4.97
C ALA A 709 11.23 3.26 -6.16
N VAL A 710 10.30 3.94 -6.85
CA VAL A 710 10.58 4.96 -7.89
C VAL A 710 11.54 6.06 -7.37
N GLU A 711 11.49 6.39 -6.07
CA GLU A 711 12.26 7.48 -5.47
C GLU A 711 13.73 7.12 -5.21
N MET A 712 14.01 5.83 -5.03
CA MET A 712 15.38 5.29 -4.96
C MET A 712 16.06 5.26 -6.35
N THR A 713 15.30 5.44 -7.44
CA THR A 713 15.87 5.69 -8.76
C THR A 713 16.28 7.17 -8.86
N GLY A 714 17.54 7.44 -9.20
CA GLY A 714 18.07 8.81 -9.27
C GLY A 714 17.31 9.75 -10.22
N THR A 715 16.48 9.21 -11.12
CA THR A 715 15.63 9.97 -12.04
C THR A 715 14.25 10.35 -11.47
N ARG A 716 13.75 9.68 -10.42
CA ARG A 716 12.42 9.85 -9.79
C ARG A 716 11.18 9.82 -10.75
N ARG A 717 11.38 9.64 -12.06
CA ARG A 717 10.35 9.54 -13.09
C ARG A 717 9.73 8.13 -13.12
N PRO A 718 8.39 8.00 -13.13
CA PRO A 718 7.72 6.71 -13.34
C PRO A 718 8.10 6.02 -14.66
N MET A 719 8.02 4.70 -14.69
CA MET A 719 8.39 3.82 -15.81
C MET A 719 7.55 2.54 -15.71
N LEU A 720 7.33 1.83 -16.83
CA LEU A 720 6.59 0.55 -16.81
C LEU A 720 7.22 -0.48 -15.86
N SER A 721 8.55 -0.46 -15.73
CA SER A 721 9.29 -1.31 -14.79
C SER A 721 8.92 -1.11 -13.32
N HIS A 722 8.33 0.03 -12.95
CA HIS A 722 7.85 0.30 -11.59
C HIS A 722 6.49 -0.36 -11.30
N LEU A 723 5.80 -0.87 -12.32
CA LEU A 723 4.65 -1.79 -12.22
C LEU A 723 5.06 -3.28 -12.34
N ARG A 724 6.37 -3.57 -12.41
CA ARG A 724 6.93 -4.92 -12.63
C ARG A 724 7.81 -5.40 -11.47
N GLU A 725 8.12 -6.69 -11.55
CA GLU A 725 8.87 -7.50 -10.57
C GLU A 725 9.92 -8.32 -11.34
N CYS A 726 11.05 -7.73 -11.76
CA CYS A 726 12.00 -8.40 -12.69
C CYS A 726 13.26 -8.95 -12.00
N VAL A 727 13.90 -9.96 -12.61
CA VAL A 727 15.20 -10.56 -12.23
C VAL A 727 16.34 -10.11 -13.15
N ALA A 728 17.59 -10.22 -12.73
CA ALA A 728 18.75 -9.89 -13.57
C ALA A 728 19.09 -10.99 -14.60
N ALA A 729 19.78 -10.62 -15.68
CA ALA A 729 20.13 -11.50 -16.81
C ALA A 729 20.87 -12.80 -16.42
N ASP A 730 21.70 -12.73 -15.37
CA ASP A 730 22.55 -13.80 -14.84
C ASP A 730 21.84 -14.73 -13.86
N THR A 731 20.57 -14.45 -13.52
CA THR A 731 19.74 -15.31 -12.68
C THR A 731 19.61 -16.70 -13.30
N VAL A 732 19.99 -17.72 -12.55
CA VAL A 732 19.97 -19.14 -12.94
C VAL A 732 18.66 -19.79 -12.53
N VAL A 733 18.08 -20.53 -13.45
CA VAL A 733 16.92 -21.40 -13.24
C VAL A 733 17.27 -22.83 -13.65
N TRP A 734 16.56 -23.81 -13.08
CA TRP A 734 16.81 -25.23 -13.35
C TRP A 734 15.81 -25.82 -14.34
N ASP A 735 16.35 -26.47 -15.36
CA ASP A 735 15.67 -27.46 -16.18
C ASP A 735 15.33 -28.69 -15.30
N ALA A 736 14.05 -28.91 -15.08
CA ALA A 736 13.51 -29.97 -14.23
C ALA A 736 13.63 -31.36 -14.88
N ASP A 737 13.82 -31.43 -16.19
CA ASP A 737 13.91 -32.68 -16.95
C ASP A 737 15.36 -33.18 -17.06
N THR A 738 16.31 -32.26 -17.21
CA THR A 738 17.73 -32.58 -17.44
C THR A 738 18.67 -32.21 -16.28
N GLY A 739 18.17 -31.53 -15.25
CA GLY A 739 18.98 -30.97 -14.16
C GLY A 739 19.89 -29.80 -14.60
N ARG A 740 19.83 -29.39 -15.87
CA ARG A 740 20.69 -28.36 -16.43
C ARG A 740 20.34 -26.97 -15.89
N ARG A 741 21.38 -26.20 -15.60
CA ARG A 741 21.29 -24.79 -15.21
C ARG A 741 21.26 -23.90 -16.45
N TRP A 742 20.33 -22.95 -16.50
CA TRP A 742 20.21 -21.94 -17.56
C TRP A 742 20.13 -20.56 -16.93
N THR A 743 20.78 -19.54 -17.49
CA THR A 743 20.47 -18.16 -17.08
C THR A 743 19.20 -17.66 -17.78
N VAL A 744 18.44 -16.75 -17.15
CA VAL A 744 17.22 -16.18 -17.75
C VAL A 744 17.57 -15.42 -19.04
N GLY A 745 18.70 -14.70 -19.09
CA GLY A 745 19.20 -14.07 -20.31
C GLY A 745 19.61 -15.06 -21.43
N GLN A 746 19.95 -16.32 -21.09
CA GLN A 746 20.11 -17.38 -22.08
C GLN A 746 18.76 -17.93 -22.55
N LEU A 747 17.78 -18.08 -21.66
CA LEU A 747 16.44 -18.57 -22.01
C LEU A 747 15.66 -17.59 -22.90
N ALA A 748 15.78 -16.29 -22.66
CA ALA A 748 15.17 -15.24 -23.48
C ALA A 748 15.62 -15.28 -24.96
N LYS A 749 16.80 -15.88 -25.23
CA LYS A 749 17.37 -16.04 -26.58
C LYS A 749 17.00 -17.38 -27.25
N ARG A 750 16.06 -18.15 -26.68
CA ARG A 750 15.62 -19.46 -27.20
C ARG A 750 14.18 -19.41 -27.69
N ASN A 751 13.93 -20.07 -28.81
CA ASN A 751 12.59 -20.27 -29.36
C ASN A 751 11.80 -21.42 -28.68
N ALA A 752 12.44 -22.15 -27.75
CA ALA A 752 11.83 -23.23 -26.99
C ALA A 752 12.45 -23.33 -25.59
N TRP A 753 11.60 -23.32 -24.56
CA TRP A 753 12.01 -23.35 -23.16
C TRP A 753 11.84 -24.75 -22.54
N PRO A 754 12.79 -25.18 -21.68
CA PRO A 754 12.65 -26.40 -20.90
C PRO A 754 11.54 -26.27 -19.86
N ARG A 755 11.14 -27.38 -19.22
CA ARG A 755 10.32 -27.30 -18.01
C ARG A 755 11.20 -26.81 -16.86
N LEU A 756 10.82 -25.71 -16.22
CA LEU A 756 11.53 -25.16 -15.08
C LEU A 756 10.92 -25.63 -13.76
N LEU A 757 11.73 -25.69 -12.71
CA LEU A 757 11.24 -25.95 -11.36
C LEU A 757 10.44 -24.77 -10.81
N SER A 758 9.29 -25.10 -10.22
CA SER A 758 8.31 -24.19 -9.65
C SER A 758 7.68 -24.83 -8.42
N LEU A 759 7.20 -24.04 -7.45
CA LEU A 759 6.54 -24.52 -6.25
C LEU A 759 5.02 -24.58 -6.47
N ASN A 760 4.37 -25.69 -6.12
CA ASN A 760 2.90 -25.77 -6.11
C ASN A 760 2.31 -25.33 -4.75
N THR A 761 0.98 -25.21 -4.69
CA THR A 761 0.22 -24.83 -3.47
C THR A 761 0.39 -25.80 -2.28
N HIS A 762 0.99 -26.97 -2.49
CA HIS A 762 1.25 -27.97 -1.45
C HIS A 762 2.72 -27.97 -1.00
N GLY A 763 3.50 -26.94 -1.36
CA GLY A 763 4.91 -26.81 -0.99
C GLY A 763 5.84 -27.83 -1.67
N ARG A 764 5.42 -28.42 -2.80
CA ARG A 764 6.23 -29.36 -3.59
C ARG A 764 6.75 -28.74 -4.88
N LEU A 765 7.95 -29.14 -5.27
CA LEU A 765 8.55 -28.71 -6.54
C LEU A 765 7.97 -29.51 -7.71
N VAL A 766 7.51 -28.80 -8.74
CA VAL A 766 6.87 -29.34 -9.93
C VAL A 766 7.49 -28.78 -11.22
N PRO A 767 7.59 -29.58 -12.30
CA PRO A 767 8.10 -29.13 -13.60
C PRO A 767 7.02 -28.39 -14.40
N VAL A 768 7.22 -27.10 -14.66
CA VAL A 768 6.28 -26.24 -15.42
C VAL A 768 7.01 -25.62 -16.61
N ARG A 769 6.42 -25.64 -17.81
CA ARG A 769 7.00 -24.96 -18.98
C ARG A 769 6.66 -23.47 -18.92
N PRO A 770 7.64 -22.56 -19.05
CA PRO A 770 7.36 -21.12 -19.18
C PRO A 770 6.43 -20.84 -20.36
N ALA A 771 5.47 -19.94 -20.15
CA ALA A 771 4.63 -19.38 -21.20
C ALA A 771 5.34 -18.25 -21.96
N ASN A 772 6.25 -17.53 -21.28
CA ASN A 772 7.09 -16.51 -21.92
C ASN A 772 8.38 -16.24 -21.11
N VAL A 773 9.44 -15.78 -21.80
CA VAL A 773 10.68 -15.26 -21.21
C VAL A 773 11.13 -14.08 -22.07
N PHE A 774 11.23 -12.88 -21.48
CA PHE A 774 11.57 -11.67 -22.24
C PHE A 774 12.51 -10.71 -21.49
N GLU A 775 13.32 -10.01 -22.27
CA GLU A 775 14.10 -8.86 -21.83
C GLU A 775 13.18 -7.67 -21.58
N LYS A 776 13.41 -6.90 -20.51
CA LYS A 776 12.60 -5.74 -20.11
C LYS A 776 13.36 -4.41 -20.11
N GLY A 777 14.63 -4.40 -20.55
CA GLY A 777 15.53 -3.25 -20.54
C GLY A 777 16.34 -3.12 -19.26
N GLU A 778 17.03 -1.99 -19.08
CA GLU A 778 17.83 -1.73 -17.87
C GLU A 778 16.96 -1.29 -16.68
N ASN A 779 17.25 -1.80 -15.48
CA ASN A 779 16.67 -1.32 -14.23
C ASN A 779 17.67 -1.45 -13.07
N VAL A 780 17.39 -0.80 -11.93
CA VAL A 780 18.19 -0.95 -10.72
C VAL A 780 17.98 -2.33 -10.11
N VAL A 781 19.10 -3.02 -9.84
CA VAL A 781 19.14 -4.39 -9.33
C VAL A 781 19.81 -4.41 -7.96
N PHE A 782 19.33 -5.28 -7.08
CA PHE A 782 19.85 -5.56 -5.74
C PHE A 782 20.25 -7.04 -5.67
N GLU A 783 21.37 -7.34 -5.01
CA GLU A 783 21.81 -8.71 -4.71
C GLU A 783 21.46 -9.06 -3.26
N VAL A 784 20.58 -10.04 -3.08
CA VAL A 784 20.34 -10.71 -1.79
C VAL A 784 21.31 -11.87 -1.66
N ARG A 785 21.97 -12.01 -0.51
CA ARG A 785 22.78 -13.19 -0.15
C ARG A 785 22.20 -13.90 1.06
N THR A 786 22.21 -15.23 1.05
CA THR A 786 21.76 -16.05 2.17
C THR A 786 22.90 -16.78 2.89
N CYS A 787 22.64 -17.34 4.07
CA CYS A 787 23.64 -17.98 4.92
C CYS A 787 24.22 -19.26 4.31
N THR A 788 23.44 -19.97 3.48
CA THR A 788 23.97 -21.08 2.67
C THR A 788 24.76 -20.64 1.43
N GLY A 789 24.89 -19.33 1.18
CA GLY A 789 25.63 -18.77 0.05
C GLY A 789 24.85 -18.65 -1.26
N ARG A 790 23.51 -18.82 -1.24
CA ARG A 790 22.66 -18.49 -2.40
C ARG A 790 22.66 -16.98 -2.62
N ARG A 791 22.55 -16.56 -3.88
CA ARG A 791 22.58 -15.14 -4.29
C ARG A 791 21.51 -14.85 -5.31
N LEU A 792 20.61 -13.90 -5.09
CA LEU A 792 19.59 -13.50 -6.05
C LEU A 792 19.78 -12.04 -6.46
N ARG A 793 19.92 -11.78 -7.76
CA ARG A 793 19.99 -10.44 -8.33
C ARG A 793 18.64 -10.09 -8.97
N ALA A 794 17.88 -9.20 -8.35
CA ALA A 794 16.57 -8.80 -8.85
C ALA A 794 16.24 -7.34 -8.52
N THR A 795 15.15 -6.82 -9.11
CA THR A 795 14.63 -5.47 -8.83
C THR A 795 14.04 -5.38 -7.43
N ALA A 796 14.02 -4.18 -6.85
CA ALA A 796 13.47 -3.90 -5.51
C ALA A 796 12.07 -4.49 -5.26
N ASN A 797 11.18 -4.43 -6.25
CA ASN A 797 9.82 -4.92 -6.15
C ASN A 797 9.68 -6.45 -6.25
N HIS A 798 10.73 -7.20 -6.61
CA HIS A 798 10.60 -8.61 -6.97
C HIS A 798 10.28 -9.50 -5.74
N PRO A 799 9.17 -10.27 -5.71
CA PRO A 799 8.79 -11.06 -4.55
C PRO A 799 9.64 -12.31 -4.38
N VAL A 800 10.10 -12.51 -3.14
CA VAL A 800 10.74 -13.71 -2.65
C VAL A 800 9.82 -14.34 -1.60
N LEU A 801 9.65 -15.65 -1.64
CA LEU A 801 8.82 -16.35 -0.65
C LEU A 801 9.55 -16.36 0.70
N THR A 802 8.88 -15.94 1.78
CA THR A 802 9.38 -15.95 3.16
C THR A 802 8.50 -16.82 4.06
N ALA A 803 8.96 -17.10 5.29
CA ALA A 803 8.17 -17.83 6.29
C ALA A 803 6.84 -17.14 6.65
N GLN A 804 6.70 -15.85 6.32
CA GLN A 804 5.52 -15.01 6.53
C GLN A 804 4.72 -14.77 5.23
N GLY A 805 4.99 -15.54 4.17
CA GLY A 805 4.42 -15.33 2.83
C GLY A 805 5.36 -14.56 1.90
N TRP A 806 4.85 -14.08 0.77
CA TRP A 806 5.65 -13.35 -0.23
C TRP A 806 5.99 -11.93 0.24
N LYS A 807 7.29 -11.59 0.30
CA LYS A 807 7.78 -10.22 0.53
C LYS A 807 8.60 -9.73 -0.65
N LYS A 808 8.59 -8.43 -0.95
CA LYS A 808 9.45 -7.87 -2.00
C LYS A 808 10.88 -7.84 -1.52
N LEU A 809 11.83 -7.89 -2.45
CA LEU A 809 13.26 -7.83 -2.16
C LEU A 809 13.64 -6.61 -1.28
N ALA A 810 13.06 -5.44 -1.56
CA ALA A 810 13.29 -4.23 -0.77
C ALA A 810 12.67 -4.25 0.64
N ASP A 811 11.71 -5.14 0.91
CA ASP A 811 11.05 -5.32 2.21
C ASP A 811 11.74 -6.42 3.05
N LEU A 812 12.87 -6.96 2.57
CA LEU A 812 13.69 -7.94 3.28
C LEU A 812 14.80 -7.23 4.09
N THR A 813 15.12 -7.80 5.24
CA THR A 813 16.24 -7.37 6.09
C THR A 813 17.19 -8.54 6.36
N PRO A 814 18.49 -8.29 6.67
CA PRO A 814 19.38 -9.31 7.20
C PRO A 814 18.76 -9.99 8.44
N GLY A 815 18.67 -11.32 8.42
CA GLY A 815 17.94 -12.13 9.39
C GLY A 815 16.59 -12.68 8.88
N ALA A 816 16.04 -12.16 7.77
CA ALA A 816 14.79 -12.68 7.20
C ALA A 816 14.96 -14.12 6.67
N GLN A 817 13.96 -14.98 6.92
CA GLN A 817 13.92 -16.35 6.39
C GLN A 817 13.25 -16.40 5.01
N VAL A 818 14.01 -16.77 3.98
CA VAL A 818 13.53 -16.95 2.59
C VAL A 818 13.45 -18.43 2.21
N ALA A 819 12.46 -18.81 1.41
CA ALA A 819 12.28 -20.19 0.96
C ALA A 819 13.34 -20.52 -0.08
N ALA A 820 14.16 -21.52 0.24
CA ALA A 820 15.13 -22.08 -0.67
C ALA A 820 14.75 -23.51 -1.07
N ALA A 821 14.92 -23.85 -2.34
CA ALA A 821 14.66 -25.19 -2.86
C ALA A 821 15.67 -26.21 -2.31
N ARG A 822 15.16 -27.32 -1.77
CA ARG A 822 15.94 -28.46 -1.27
C ARG A 822 16.29 -29.40 -2.44
N LEU A 823 17.09 -28.88 -3.36
CA LEU A 823 17.55 -29.63 -4.52
C LEU A 823 18.53 -30.72 -4.10
N GLN A 824 18.12 -31.98 -4.18
CA GLN A 824 19.05 -33.11 -4.12
C GLN A 824 19.93 -33.07 -5.36
N ASP A 825 21.24 -32.96 -5.18
CA ASP A 825 22.19 -33.06 -6.29
C ASP A 825 22.27 -34.53 -6.72
N PRO A 826 21.93 -34.88 -7.99
CA PRO A 826 22.07 -36.25 -8.50
C PRO A 826 23.50 -36.80 -8.38
N ALA A 827 24.51 -35.92 -8.27
CA ALA A 827 25.91 -36.32 -8.06
C ALA A 827 26.24 -36.69 -6.59
N SER A 828 25.40 -36.37 -5.60
CA SER A 828 25.73 -36.57 -4.17
C SER A 828 25.55 -38.00 -3.64
N VAL A 829 24.98 -38.92 -4.44
CA VAL A 829 24.71 -40.32 -4.05
C VAL A 829 26.01 -41.14 -3.85
N GLY A 830 27.17 -40.62 -4.29
CA GLY A 830 28.47 -41.31 -4.23
C GLY A 830 29.28 -41.17 -2.93
N LEU A 831 28.95 -40.26 -2.01
CA LEU A 831 29.79 -39.92 -0.84
C LEU A 831 29.16 -40.21 0.53
N ALA A 832 28.08 -41.00 0.57
CA ALA A 832 27.47 -41.48 1.81
C ALA A 832 28.21 -42.69 2.42
N ARG A 833 29.53 -42.56 2.70
CA ARG A 833 30.27 -43.50 3.56
C ARG A 833 31.54 -42.88 4.17
N ALA A 834 31.65 -43.00 5.49
CA ALA A 834 32.80 -42.68 6.36
C ALA A 834 33.10 -41.20 6.68
N TRP A 835 32.48 -40.70 7.76
CA TRP A 835 33.22 -40.37 9.00
C TRP A 835 32.31 -40.59 10.23
N PRO A 836 32.82 -40.95 11.42
CA PRO A 836 32.01 -41.61 12.46
C PRO A 836 31.37 -40.65 13.47
N ARG A 837 30.31 -41.14 14.13
CA ARG A 837 29.73 -40.52 15.33
C ARG A 837 30.76 -40.51 16.46
N SER A 838 30.97 -39.35 17.09
CA SER A 838 31.62 -39.27 18.39
C SER A 838 30.72 -39.89 19.46
N ALA A 839 31.11 -41.05 19.98
CA ALA A 839 30.48 -41.65 21.14
C ALA A 839 31.13 -41.13 22.44
N ASP A 840 30.31 -41.04 23.49
CA ASP A 840 30.73 -40.55 24.81
C ASP A 840 31.84 -41.37 25.47
N SER A 841 32.50 -40.73 26.43
CA SER A 841 33.60 -41.26 27.22
C SER A 841 33.23 -42.46 28.08
N ALA A 842 33.91 -43.60 27.89
CA ALA A 842 34.13 -44.59 28.94
C ALA A 842 35.40 -45.45 28.68
N GLY A 843 36.26 -45.59 29.69
CA GLY A 843 37.07 -46.82 29.85
C GLY A 843 38.52 -46.84 29.34
N ARG A 844 39.44 -46.42 30.22
CA ARG A 844 40.68 -47.13 30.63
C ARG A 844 41.59 -47.78 29.57
N HIS A 845 42.80 -47.20 29.49
CA HIS A 845 44.12 -47.86 29.64
C HIS A 845 44.61 -48.92 28.62
N ASN A 846 45.89 -48.67 28.27
CA ASN A 846 47.01 -49.61 28.14
C ASN A 846 47.44 -50.18 26.77
N GLN A 847 48.71 -49.87 26.49
CA GLN A 847 49.78 -50.74 25.96
C GLN A 847 49.98 -50.90 24.44
N ARG A 848 50.93 -50.07 23.96
CA ARG A 848 52.31 -50.45 23.54
C ARG A 848 52.57 -51.12 22.18
N LEU A 849 53.59 -50.54 21.51
CA LEU A 849 54.58 -51.10 20.56
C LEU A 849 54.05 -51.37 19.13
N ALA A 850 54.56 -50.71 18.08
CA ALA A 850 55.90 -50.78 17.44
C ALA A 850 56.09 -52.10 16.64
N PHE A 851 56.72 -52.19 15.46
CA PHE A 851 57.59 -51.35 14.60
C PHE A 851 57.05 -51.42 13.14
N GLY A 852 57.54 -50.73 12.09
CA GLY A 852 58.58 -49.72 11.92
C GLY A 852 59.20 -49.77 10.51
N GLY A 853 59.78 -48.67 10.03
CA GLY A 853 60.84 -48.67 9.00
C GLY A 853 60.43 -48.48 7.51
N PRO A 854 61.30 -47.87 6.66
CA PRO A 854 60.97 -47.44 5.28
C PRO A 854 61.99 -48.01 4.25
N PRO A 855 62.38 -47.34 3.14
CA PRO A 855 61.66 -46.48 2.17
C PRO A 855 61.76 -47.05 0.72
N ARG A 856 61.13 -46.40 -0.28
CA ARG A 856 61.83 -45.98 -1.53
C ARG A 856 61.02 -45.01 -2.42
N THR A 857 61.64 -43.86 -2.62
CA THR A 857 61.49 -42.79 -3.62
C THR A 857 60.71 -43.05 -4.92
N ARG A 858 59.87 -42.06 -5.28
CA ARG A 858 59.44 -41.74 -6.66
C ARG A 858 60.54 -40.97 -7.41
N PRO A 859 60.55 -40.96 -8.75
CA PRO A 859 61.06 -39.86 -9.57
C PRO A 859 59.91 -38.98 -10.12
N GLU A 860 60.24 -37.72 -10.43
CA GLU A 860 59.35 -36.68 -10.97
C GLU A 860 59.41 -36.61 -12.51
N VAL A 861 58.34 -36.19 -13.18
CA VAL A 861 58.43 -35.53 -14.51
C VAL A 861 57.34 -34.45 -14.67
N ALA A 862 57.77 -33.24 -15.07
CA ALA A 862 57.04 -32.14 -15.73
C ALA A 862 55.84 -31.45 -15.04
N LEU A 863 56.14 -30.34 -14.34
CA LEU A 863 55.28 -29.14 -14.27
C LEU A 863 56.16 -27.87 -14.25
N GLY A 864 55.82 -26.87 -15.07
CA GLY A 864 56.59 -25.63 -15.31
C GLY A 864 57.18 -25.57 -16.73
N LEU A 865 57.35 -24.44 -17.42
CA LEU A 865 57.23 -22.99 -17.13
C LEU A 865 56.60 -22.30 -18.40
N VAL A 866 56.53 -20.98 -18.65
CA VAL A 866 57.09 -19.74 -18.06
C VAL A 866 56.10 -18.57 -18.31
N TRP A 867 55.91 -17.63 -17.37
CA TRP A 867 56.08 -16.18 -17.68
C TRP A 867 56.30 -15.33 -16.41
N ARG A 868 57.35 -14.49 -16.45
CA ARG A 868 57.72 -13.48 -15.43
C ARG A 868 58.43 -12.32 -16.15
N GLY A 869 58.10 -11.09 -15.75
CA GLY A 869 58.85 -9.87 -16.10
C GLY A 869 58.53 -9.32 -17.50
N ALA A 870 58.70 -8.02 -17.77
CA ALA A 870 59.07 -6.91 -16.87
C ALA A 870 58.63 -5.56 -17.49
N GLU A 871 59.04 -4.46 -16.87
CA GLU A 871 58.82 -3.06 -17.27
C GLU A 871 59.21 -2.75 -18.73
N ALA A 872 58.44 -1.90 -19.43
CA ALA A 872 58.95 -0.97 -20.45
C ALA A 872 57.92 0.10 -20.90
N ASP A 873 58.37 1.36 -20.87
CA ASP A 873 58.05 2.49 -21.75
C ASP A 873 56.68 2.64 -22.45
N TRP A 874 55.95 3.69 -22.03
CA TRP A 874 55.35 4.64 -22.97
C TRP A 874 56.38 5.74 -23.27
N ARG A 875 56.85 5.85 -24.52
CA ARG A 875 57.72 6.95 -24.99
C ARG A 875 57.47 7.31 -26.46
N ALA A 876 56.65 8.33 -26.67
CA ALA A 876 56.83 9.41 -27.66
C ALA A 876 55.75 10.47 -27.39
N SER A 877 56.02 11.77 -27.29
CA SER A 877 57.24 12.55 -27.58
C SER A 877 57.19 13.91 -26.85
N SER A 878 58.36 14.58 -26.68
CA SER A 878 58.57 16.04 -26.46
C SER A 878 57.55 16.86 -25.64
N GLY A 879 57.91 17.64 -24.61
CA GLY A 879 59.21 18.11 -24.09
C GLY A 879 59.01 19.45 -23.33
N LEU A 880 60.04 19.93 -22.61
CA LEU A 880 60.05 21.16 -21.76
C LEU A 880 59.17 21.12 -20.47
N ARG A 881 59.52 21.78 -19.34
CA ARG A 881 60.81 22.16 -18.69
C ARG A 881 60.52 22.74 -17.27
N HIS A 882 61.55 22.81 -16.42
CA HIS A 882 61.62 23.46 -15.08
C HIS A 882 60.80 22.82 -13.93
N ARG A 883 61.36 22.44 -12.77
CA ARG A 883 62.22 23.10 -11.74
C ARG A 883 61.46 24.08 -10.82
N GLY A 884 61.30 23.70 -9.54
CA GLY A 884 60.96 24.62 -8.44
C GLY A 884 60.49 23.92 -7.16
N GLY A 885 61.36 23.81 -6.15
CA GLY A 885 60.94 23.84 -4.73
C GLY A 885 61.28 25.22 -4.14
N PRO A 886 61.20 25.46 -2.81
CA PRO A 886 60.81 24.56 -1.71
C PRO A 886 59.73 25.13 -0.75
N LEU A 887 59.46 24.39 0.34
CA LEU A 887 58.83 24.79 1.62
C LEU A 887 59.48 26.09 2.22
N PRO A 888 58.94 26.81 3.27
CA PRO A 888 58.29 26.23 4.48
C PRO A 888 57.33 27.13 5.36
N LEU A 889 56.95 26.61 6.56
CA LEU A 889 56.44 27.31 7.80
C LEU A 889 55.00 27.92 7.78
N ARG A 890 54.20 27.99 8.89
CA ARG A 890 54.11 27.25 10.19
C ARG A 890 52.79 27.61 10.94
N SER A 891 52.02 26.60 11.40
CA SER A 891 51.30 26.51 12.73
C SER A 891 50.20 27.57 13.11
N PRO A 892 49.42 27.40 14.22
CA PRO A 892 49.33 26.30 15.21
C PRO A 892 47.90 25.77 15.58
N GLY A 893 47.85 24.62 16.29
CA GLY A 893 46.74 24.19 17.17
C GLY A 893 45.54 23.46 16.49
N GLY A 894 44.92 22.42 17.06
CA GLY A 894 45.25 21.67 18.28
C GLY A 894 44.06 20.85 18.80
N TYR A 895 43.87 19.60 18.32
CA TYR A 895 42.87 18.64 18.84
C TYR A 895 43.55 17.35 19.36
N PRO A 896 43.04 16.70 20.42
CA PRO A 896 43.79 15.68 21.16
C PRO A 896 43.67 14.23 20.63
N ALA A 897 44.77 13.50 20.82
CA ALA A 897 44.90 12.07 21.10
C ALA A 897 43.96 11.03 20.42
N ARG A 898 44.54 10.28 19.46
CA ARG A 898 44.08 8.92 19.11
C ARG A 898 44.48 7.92 20.21
N PRO A 899 43.58 7.05 20.69
CA PRO A 899 43.99 5.80 21.34
C PRO A 899 44.48 4.78 20.31
N SER A 900 45.61 4.15 20.60
CA SER A 900 46.28 3.18 19.73
C SER A 900 45.86 1.73 20.05
N THR A 901 45.31 1.00 19.08
CA THR A 901 45.32 -0.49 19.05
C THR A 901 45.27 -1.04 17.63
N LEU A 902 46.37 -0.89 16.88
CA LEU A 902 46.59 -1.58 15.60
C LEU A 902 46.90 -3.08 15.82
N ARG A 903 45.92 -3.89 16.26
CA ARG A 903 45.99 -5.38 16.28
C ARG A 903 44.62 -6.07 16.20
N SER A 904 43.91 -5.96 15.08
CA SER A 904 42.80 -6.90 14.74
C SER A 904 42.33 -6.89 13.28
N ALA A 905 43.01 -6.19 12.36
CA ALA A 905 42.64 -6.11 10.94
C ALA A 905 42.89 -7.39 10.09
N GLN A 906 43.05 -8.55 10.73
CA GLN A 906 43.21 -9.87 10.08
C GLN A 906 42.22 -10.93 10.60
N ALA A 907 41.29 -10.58 11.49
CA ALA A 907 40.41 -11.54 12.18
C ALA A 907 38.97 -11.66 11.63
N LEU A 908 38.65 -11.01 10.50
CA LEU A 908 37.30 -11.05 9.87
C LEU A 908 37.32 -11.62 8.44
N ARG A 909 38.09 -12.71 8.24
CA ARG A 909 38.06 -13.54 7.02
C ARG A 909 37.81 -15.02 7.33
N GLN A 910 37.01 -15.31 8.35
CA GLN A 910 36.37 -16.61 8.54
C GLN A 910 34.89 -16.36 8.83
N PRO A 911 33.96 -17.15 8.26
CA PRO A 911 32.58 -17.13 8.70
C PRO A 911 32.50 -17.58 10.17
N PRO A 912 31.50 -17.12 10.95
CA PRO A 912 31.32 -17.60 12.31
C PRO A 912 31.13 -19.13 12.28
N HIS A 913 32.00 -19.84 13.00
CA HIS A 913 32.06 -21.31 12.92
C HIS A 913 30.96 -22.02 13.72
N ASP A 914 30.19 -21.26 14.51
CA ASP A 914 29.03 -21.72 15.29
C ASP A 914 27.77 -20.97 14.80
N LEU A 915 27.31 -21.28 13.58
CA LEU A 915 25.91 -21.08 13.21
C LEU A 915 25.14 -22.30 13.66
N ASP A 916 24.18 -22.11 14.58
CA ASP A 916 23.32 -23.19 15.08
C ASP A 916 22.42 -23.71 13.96
N THR A 917 22.84 -24.80 13.32
CA THR A 917 22.11 -25.43 12.22
C THR A 917 20.87 -26.21 12.68
N SER A 918 20.61 -26.35 13.98
CA SER A 918 19.42 -27.07 14.48
C SER A 918 18.11 -26.41 14.04
N ALA A 919 18.11 -25.09 13.83
CA ALA A 919 16.97 -24.34 13.30
C ALA A 919 16.59 -24.71 11.84
N LEU A 920 17.48 -25.38 11.09
CA LEU A 920 17.22 -25.82 9.71
C LEU A 920 16.49 -27.17 9.61
N GLU A 921 16.38 -27.93 10.71
CA GLU A 921 15.85 -29.30 10.66
C GLU A 921 14.30 -29.39 10.73
N GLN A 922 13.60 -28.31 11.10
CA GLN A 922 12.13 -28.27 11.20
C GLN A 922 11.42 -27.97 9.86
N ALA A 923 11.74 -28.72 8.80
CA ALA A 923 11.21 -28.45 7.46
C ALA A 923 10.50 -29.66 6.82
N THR A 924 9.17 -29.70 6.92
CA THR A 924 8.27 -30.62 6.21
C THR A 924 7.99 -30.13 4.77
N GLY A 925 8.86 -30.44 3.80
CA GLY A 925 8.61 -30.14 2.38
C GLY A 925 9.85 -30.15 1.48
N ASP A 926 9.67 -29.81 0.19
CA ASP A 926 10.75 -29.70 -0.81
C ASP A 926 11.55 -28.38 -0.70
N ILE A 927 11.24 -27.57 0.32
CA ILE A 927 11.90 -26.30 0.63
C ILE A 927 12.58 -26.36 2.00
N LEU A 928 13.46 -25.39 2.25
CA LEU A 928 14.08 -25.09 3.53
C LEU A 928 14.09 -23.56 3.73
N TRP A 929 14.09 -23.11 4.98
CA TRP A 929 14.16 -21.69 5.31
C TRP A 929 15.62 -21.24 5.46
N ASP A 930 16.06 -20.37 4.56
CA ASP A 930 17.43 -19.90 4.44
C ASP A 930 17.50 -18.44 4.94
N LEU A 931 18.52 -18.09 5.74
CA LEU A 931 18.59 -16.75 6.36
C LEU A 931 19.27 -15.76 5.43
N VAL A 932 18.64 -14.62 5.15
CA VAL A 932 19.30 -13.49 4.46
C VAL A 932 20.42 -12.94 5.35
N VAL A 933 21.62 -12.79 4.79
CA VAL A 933 22.81 -12.25 5.48
C VAL A 933 23.12 -10.83 5.03
N GLU A 934 22.91 -10.53 3.76
CA GLU A 934 23.30 -9.27 3.13
C GLU A 934 22.33 -8.92 1.99
N ILE A 935 22.00 -7.65 1.83
CA ILE A 935 21.30 -7.11 0.67
C ILE A 935 22.05 -5.86 0.23
N VAL A 936 22.52 -5.84 -1.01
CA VAL A 936 23.35 -4.74 -1.54
C VAL A 936 22.86 -4.25 -2.91
N PRO A 937 22.79 -2.92 -3.14
CA PRO A 937 22.46 -2.37 -4.45
C PRO A 937 23.61 -2.62 -5.44
N CYS A 938 23.30 -3.12 -6.64
CA CYS A 938 24.26 -3.47 -7.69
C CYS A 938 24.35 -2.45 -8.84
N GLY A 939 23.60 -1.34 -8.75
CA GLY A 939 23.47 -0.39 -9.86
C GLY A 939 22.43 -0.83 -10.90
N ARG A 940 22.55 -0.32 -12.14
CA ARG A 940 21.68 -0.71 -13.25
C ARG A 940 22.23 -1.94 -13.97
N ASP A 941 21.34 -2.87 -14.30
CA ASP A 941 21.64 -4.04 -15.14
C ASP A 941 20.43 -4.34 -16.04
N THR A 942 20.62 -5.15 -17.07
CA THR A 942 19.53 -5.61 -17.95
C THR A 942 18.67 -6.61 -17.17
N VAL A 943 17.40 -6.28 -17.00
CA VAL A 943 16.43 -7.11 -16.28
C VAL A 943 15.50 -7.85 -17.24
N TYR A 944 15.10 -9.04 -16.80
CA TYR A 944 14.31 -10.01 -17.52
C TYR A 944 13.13 -10.46 -16.65
N ASP A 945 12.12 -11.01 -17.30
CA ASP A 945 10.95 -11.57 -16.64
C ASP A 945 10.50 -12.86 -17.35
N LEU A 946 9.84 -13.72 -16.58
CA LEU A 946 9.55 -15.10 -16.90
C LEU A 946 8.16 -15.47 -16.34
N VAL A 947 7.29 -16.00 -17.19
CA VAL A 947 5.89 -16.29 -16.84
C VAL A 947 5.68 -17.80 -16.75
N MET A 948 5.46 -18.30 -15.54
CA MET A 948 5.08 -19.69 -15.25
C MET A 948 3.55 -19.82 -15.12
N PRO A 949 2.86 -20.51 -16.04
CA PRO A 949 1.41 -20.70 -15.96
C PRO A 949 1.03 -21.66 -14.81
N GLY A 950 -0.06 -21.34 -14.11
CA GLY A 950 -0.68 -22.21 -13.09
C GLY A 950 -0.05 -22.15 -11.70
N THR A 951 1.28 -22.14 -11.59
CA THR A 951 1.98 -22.02 -10.30
C THR A 951 2.42 -20.60 -9.97
N HIS A 952 2.55 -19.72 -10.97
CA HIS A 952 2.88 -18.30 -10.82
C HIS A 952 4.22 -17.95 -10.13
N ASN A 953 5.12 -18.92 -9.98
CA ASN A 953 6.46 -18.74 -9.39
C ASN A 953 7.50 -19.66 -10.05
N PHE A 954 8.78 -19.42 -9.81
CA PHE A 954 9.89 -20.29 -10.23
C PHE A 954 11.04 -20.28 -9.22
N VAL A 955 11.96 -21.25 -9.32
CA VAL A 955 13.16 -21.27 -8.49
C VAL A 955 14.33 -20.57 -9.19
N ALA A 956 14.78 -19.45 -8.62
CA ALA A 956 15.85 -18.58 -9.11
C ALA A 956 17.05 -18.58 -8.16
N ASN A 957 18.23 -19.00 -8.64
CA ASN A 957 19.47 -19.15 -7.85
C ASN A 957 19.31 -19.95 -6.53
N GLY A 958 18.26 -20.77 -6.45
CA GLY A 958 17.94 -21.63 -5.31
C GLY A 958 16.88 -21.05 -4.40
N LEU A 959 16.43 -19.82 -4.61
CA LEU A 959 15.34 -19.17 -3.88
C LEU A 959 14.04 -19.27 -4.69
N VAL A 960 12.90 -19.35 -4.00
CA VAL A 960 11.58 -19.37 -4.63
C VAL A 960 11.11 -17.92 -4.84
N VAL A 961 10.91 -17.54 -6.10
CA VAL A 961 10.60 -16.17 -6.54
C VAL A 961 9.35 -16.14 -7.45
N HIS A 962 8.64 -15.01 -7.51
CA HIS A 962 7.35 -14.91 -8.19
C HIS A 962 7.46 -14.46 -9.67
N ASN A 963 6.46 -14.77 -10.50
CA ASN A 963 6.30 -14.19 -11.84
C ASN A 963 5.99 -12.69 -11.77
N SER A 964 6.38 -11.88 -12.78
CA SER A 964 6.00 -10.46 -12.79
C SER A 964 4.65 -10.11 -13.43
N GLY A 965 3.91 -9.23 -12.75
CA GLY A 965 3.16 -8.12 -13.32
C GLY A 965 2.12 -8.41 -14.42
N GLU A 966 0.97 -9.00 -14.07
CA GLU A 966 -0.16 -9.09 -15.01
C GLU A 966 -0.83 -7.73 -15.28
N LEU A 967 -0.75 -6.77 -14.35
CA LEU A 967 -1.46 -5.47 -14.41
C LEU A 967 -1.19 -4.71 -15.72
N GLU A 968 0.08 -4.63 -16.13
CA GLU A 968 0.46 -4.05 -17.42
C GLU A 968 -0.03 -4.89 -18.59
N GLN A 969 0.06 -6.22 -18.53
CA GLN A 969 -0.27 -7.10 -19.65
C GLN A 969 -1.75 -6.96 -20.06
N VAL A 970 -2.62 -6.78 -19.06
CA VAL A 970 -4.07 -6.67 -19.17
C VAL A 970 -4.52 -5.28 -19.64
N ALA A 971 -3.81 -4.20 -19.25
CA ALA A 971 -4.10 -2.84 -19.66
C ALA A 971 -3.82 -2.60 -21.16
N ASP A 972 -4.62 -1.77 -21.81
CA ASP A 972 -4.41 -1.34 -23.21
C ASP A 972 -3.69 0.02 -23.25
N LEU A 973 -3.96 0.85 -22.25
CA LEU A 973 -3.37 2.17 -22.05
C LEU A 973 -2.78 2.27 -20.62
N VAL A 974 -1.54 2.74 -20.50
CA VAL A 974 -0.90 3.04 -19.20
C VAL A 974 -0.36 4.46 -19.22
N LEU A 975 -0.88 5.28 -18.32
CA LEU A 975 -0.57 6.70 -18.15
C LEU A 975 0.15 6.90 -16.82
N PHE A 976 1.31 7.57 -16.81
CA PHE A 976 1.93 8.05 -15.58
C PHE A 976 1.79 9.55 -15.42
N ILE A 977 1.57 10.00 -14.18
CA ILE A 977 1.61 11.42 -13.83
C ILE A 977 2.98 11.72 -13.20
N TYR A 978 3.73 12.63 -13.80
CA TYR A 978 4.96 13.19 -13.24
C TYR A 978 4.85 14.71 -13.13
N ARG A 979 5.41 15.29 -12.07
CA ARG A 979 5.44 16.73 -11.82
C ARG A 979 6.83 17.10 -11.35
N GLU A 980 7.56 17.86 -12.16
CA GLU A 980 8.95 18.20 -11.82
C GLU A 980 9.02 19.21 -10.66
N ASP A 981 8.10 20.18 -10.65
CA ASP A 981 7.98 21.24 -9.65
C ASP A 981 7.74 20.75 -8.23
N TYR A 982 7.26 19.52 -8.11
CA TYR A 982 7.14 18.83 -6.85
C TYR A 982 8.52 18.39 -6.29
N TYR A 983 9.43 17.86 -7.13
CA TYR A 983 10.73 17.34 -6.69
C TYR A 983 11.84 18.38 -6.73
N ASN A 984 11.65 19.43 -7.53
CA ASN A 984 12.57 20.54 -7.71
C ASN A 984 11.77 21.86 -7.69
N PRO A 985 11.62 22.51 -6.52
CA PRO A 985 10.90 23.78 -6.40
C PRO A 985 11.48 24.93 -7.25
N GLU A 986 12.74 24.82 -7.66
CA GLU A 986 13.44 25.78 -8.51
C GLU A 986 13.39 25.45 -10.01
N THR A 987 12.61 24.44 -10.44
CA THR A 987 12.42 24.16 -11.87
C THR A 987 11.71 25.32 -12.58
N GLU A 988 12.03 25.49 -13.87
CA GLU A 988 11.31 26.39 -14.77
C GLU A 988 9.87 25.88 -15.05
N LYS A 989 9.63 24.56 -14.91
CA LYS A 989 8.34 23.89 -15.16
C LYS A 989 7.30 24.02 -14.02
N LYS A 990 7.14 25.20 -13.42
CA LYS A 990 6.20 25.39 -12.27
C LYS A 990 4.74 25.15 -12.66
N ASN A 991 4.04 24.31 -11.87
CA ASN A 991 2.69 23.81 -12.11
C ASN A 991 2.49 23.03 -13.42
N ILE A 992 3.55 22.53 -14.04
CA ILE A 992 3.47 21.62 -15.20
C ILE A 992 3.43 20.17 -14.72
N ALA A 993 2.47 19.41 -15.24
CA ALA A 993 2.38 17.97 -15.08
C ALA A 993 2.62 17.28 -16.43
N GLU A 994 3.63 16.42 -16.46
CA GLU A 994 3.91 15.51 -17.56
C GLU A 994 3.03 14.26 -17.44
N ILE A 995 2.10 14.09 -18.37
CA ILE A 995 1.28 12.89 -18.55
C ILE A 995 2.00 11.98 -19.55
N MET A 996 2.67 10.96 -19.03
CA MET A 996 3.50 10.04 -19.82
C MET A 996 2.68 8.83 -20.25
N ILE A 997 2.35 8.73 -21.55
CA ILE A 997 1.76 7.53 -22.16
C ILE A 997 2.86 6.48 -22.27
N ALA A 998 2.96 5.60 -21.28
CA ALA A 998 4.03 4.60 -21.19
C ALA A 998 3.71 3.32 -21.96
N LYS A 999 2.43 3.01 -22.16
CA LYS A 999 1.94 1.91 -23.01
C LYS A 999 0.69 2.36 -23.73
N HIS A 1000 0.59 2.08 -25.02
CA HIS A 1000 -0.62 2.23 -25.81
C HIS A 1000 -0.72 1.06 -26.80
N ARG A 1001 -1.77 0.24 -26.72
CA ARG A 1001 -1.91 -1.00 -27.53
C ARG A 1001 -2.18 -0.72 -29.02
N ASN A 1002 -2.90 0.37 -29.30
CA ASN A 1002 -3.52 0.65 -30.61
C ASN A 1002 -3.04 1.98 -31.24
N GLY A 1003 -1.83 2.47 -30.92
CA GLY A 1003 -1.43 3.86 -31.20
C GLY A 1003 -0.13 4.28 -30.50
N PRO A 1004 0.28 5.56 -30.61
CA PRO A 1004 1.59 6.04 -30.18
C PRO A 1004 1.75 6.16 -28.65
N ILE A 1005 3.01 6.04 -28.21
CA ILE A 1005 3.46 6.45 -26.86
C ILE A 1005 4.08 7.86 -26.93
N GLY A 1006 4.09 8.57 -25.81
CA GLY A 1006 4.55 9.97 -25.77
C GLY A 1006 4.39 10.60 -24.39
N THR A 1007 4.74 11.88 -24.26
CA THR A 1007 4.50 12.68 -23.05
C THR A 1007 3.75 13.93 -23.44
N VAL A 1008 2.67 14.23 -22.71
CA VAL A 1008 1.86 15.45 -22.85
C VAL A 1008 2.12 16.34 -21.64
N GLU A 1009 2.25 17.65 -21.83
CA GLU A 1009 2.38 18.59 -20.73
C GLU A 1009 1.05 19.31 -20.48
N LEU A 1010 0.52 19.20 -19.26
CA LEU A 1010 -0.70 19.88 -18.82
C LEU A 1010 -0.38 20.87 -17.70
N PHE A 1011 -1.10 21.99 -17.65
CA PHE A 1011 -1.02 22.91 -16.52
C PHE A 1011 -1.94 22.44 -15.39
N PHE A 1012 -1.45 22.44 -14.15
CA PHE A 1012 -2.21 22.03 -12.98
C PHE A 1012 -2.58 23.21 -12.07
N HIS A 1013 -3.85 23.57 -12.06
CA HIS A 1013 -4.44 24.55 -11.13
C HIS A 1013 -4.67 23.90 -9.76
N ARG A 1014 -3.69 24.08 -8.86
CA ARG A 1014 -3.72 23.55 -7.48
C ARG A 1014 -4.99 23.93 -6.71
N GLU A 1015 -5.41 25.18 -6.81
CA GLU A 1015 -6.50 25.76 -6.00
C GLU A 1015 -7.89 25.26 -6.43
N HIS A 1016 -8.06 24.97 -7.72
CA HIS A 1016 -9.30 24.44 -8.28
C HIS A 1016 -9.30 22.91 -8.39
N SER A 1017 -8.18 22.23 -8.05
CA SER A 1017 -7.94 20.82 -8.34
C SER A 1017 -8.28 20.47 -9.80
N ARG A 1018 -7.65 21.18 -10.75
CA ARG A 1018 -7.99 21.06 -12.18
C ARG A 1018 -6.76 21.09 -13.10
N PHE A 1019 -6.72 20.16 -14.05
CA PHE A 1019 -5.79 20.20 -15.19
C PHE A 1019 -6.34 21.04 -16.36
N ALA A 1020 -5.46 21.64 -17.16
CA ALA A 1020 -5.80 22.44 -18.33
C ALA A 1020 -4.74 22.33 -19.45
N ASN A 1021 -5.16 22.51 -20.71
CA ASN A 1021 -4.29 22.56 -21.88
C ASN A 1021 -3.39 23.82 -21.86
N LEU A 1022 -2.11 23.68 -22.23
CA LEU A 1022 -1.12 24.77 -22.17
C LEU A 1022 -1.42 25.93 -23.12
N GLU A 1023 -2.05 25.68 -24.27
CA GLU A 1023 -2.34 26.70 -25.28
C GLU A 1023 -3.25 27.83 -24.76
N ARG A 1024 -4.10 27.56 -23.75
CA ARG A 1024 -5.04 28.54 -23.16
C ARG A 1024 -4.39 29.73 -22.44
N ARG A 1025 -3.05 29.81 -22.40
CA ARG A 1025 -2.30 30.91 -21.76
C ARG A 1025 -1.50 31.79 -22.73
N ARG A 1026 -1.64 31.60 -24.05
CA ARG A 1026 -1.05 32.46 -25.10
C ARG A 1026 -2.05 33.42 -25.75
N ALA A 1027 -3.29 33.47 -25.27
CA ALA A 1027 -4.37 34.33 -25.73
C ALA A 1027 -4.86 35.24 -24.59
#